data_AF-A0A938I690-F1
#
_entry.id   AF-A0A938I690-F1
#
_cell.length_a   1.000
_cell.length_b   1.000
_cell.length_c   1.000
_cell.angle_alpha   90.00
_cell.angle_beta   90.00
_cell.angle_gamma   90.00
#
_symmetry.space_group_name_H-M   'P 1'
#
loop_
_entity.id
_entity.type
_entity.pdbx_description
1 polymer ?
#
loop_
_entity_poly.entity_id
_entity_poly.type
_entity_poly.pdbx_seq_one_letter_code
_entity_poly.pdbx_strand_id
1 'polypeptide(L)'
;MSFTKSQPTRLRRLGSAGRRLLRRLTFGSVLGTSLLGCATNPELKYLGDDKELDYYKATATSIDYPAIDTQTSPEAAYAKRPRTVLDREKEEVWEISLSQAIQLAIQNNSIIRSRTAVGAPSTILTAGERAPSTYDPAIQETGVLFGGRGISGALQAFDATFETTMTFGKSKLPQNLDPSPVQQDTDTGLLESRLSKTFAYGGLVALNHTMNYSNANPATGLAFPSAYSGFVRAEYRQPLWAGAGTEFTRIAGPISQSFGGLSGVNQGVVIARINQDITLADFEARVLQMLKDVEDLYWELYLRYREYDTAVTNRNSALQSWREAHRILEAGGKPGFKPSDEAQARDFYFQSRSLAETALSDIYSAEIALRRIVGLSVNDGRMMRPSDEPTTAAFHPSWETSLTEALTQRVELRMQKWSIKSLELQLCAAESLTNPRLDFVSDVQANGLGDGLLGSYNSPNQFSTVYGSMATGNFPGWNLGFVFQMPLGFRAAHAQVRNIELRLAKARDQLQAQEIDISHEVAQDFQNIAVQYTTAQTNFNRFRAAQQRVQLFRAEVEAGTKTFDVLLRALGSQAEAEVAYFRSLTEYNKAIVALHYHKGTLLPYDDVWLAESDWTPEAYRDSLRHAWARTHAHDAPQLDTEPAEFVAQPDWHAQESAAPNGTPPEPAVPYETEVELPPRPAPAAK
;
A
#
# COMPACT_ATOMS: atom_id res chain seq x y z
N MET A 1 17.04 -76.65 -1.17
CA MET A 1 16.13 -77.66 -0.59
C MET A 1 14.75 -77.46 -1.18
N SER A 2 14.29 -78.49 -1.89
CA SER A 2 12.97 -78.64 -2.49
C SER A 2 11.85 -78.47 -1.48
N PHE A 3 10.74 -77.84 -1.87
CA PHE A 3 9.48 -78.03 -1.16
C PHE A 3 8.34 -78.43 -2.10
N THR A 4 7.76 -79.54 -1.67
CA THR A 4 6.72 -80.39 -2.20
C THR A 4 5.33 -79.78 -2.07
N LYS A 5 4.45 -80.25 -2.95
CA LYS A 5 3.00 -80.02 -3.06
C LYS A 5 2.23 -80.50 -1.81
N SER A 6 1.26 -79.74 -1.32
CA SER A 6 0.17 -80.23 -0.46
C SER A 6 -1.20 -79.67 -0.90
N GLN A 7 -2.22 -80.52 -0.81
CA GLN A 7 -3.59 -80.39 -1.33
C GLN A 7 -4.48 -79.33 -0.65
N PRO A 8 -5.63 -78.96 -1.27
CA PRO A 8 -6.55 -77.95 -0.75
C PRO A 8 -7.60 -78.54 0.21
N THR A 9 -7.78 -77.90 1.37
CA THR A 9 -8.88 -78.20 2.31
C THR A 9 -10.01 -77.18 2.16
N ARG A 10 -11.22 -77.71 1.93
CA ARG A 10 -12.50 -77.00 1.80
C ARG A 10 -12.80 -76.14 3.03
N LEU A 11 -13.04 -74.84 2.86
CA LEU A 11 -13.64 -73.99 3.89
C LEU A 11 -15.17 -74.03 3.80
N ARG A 12 -15.75 -74.47 4.92
CA ARG A 12 -17.18 -74.66 5.19
C ARG A 12 -17.89 -73.30 5.33
N ARG A 13 -19.13 -73.23 4.83
CA ARG A 13 -20.06 -72.10 4.94
C ARG A 13 -20.14 -71.53 6.37
N LEU A 14 -19.80 -70.25 6.55
CA LEU A 14 -20.15 -69.49 7.75
C LEU A 14 -21.64 -69.12 7.71
N GLY A 15 -22.37 -69.55 8.74
CA GLY A 15 -23.79 -69.29 8.92
C GLY A 15 -24.13 -67.83 9.24
N SER A 16 -25.42 -67.52 9.10
CA SER A 16 -26.07 -66.20 9.21
C SER A 16 -25.79 -65.41 10.51
N ALA A 17 -25.26 -66.06 11.55
CA ALA A 17 -24.84 -65.42 12.80
C ALA A 17 -23.56 -64.56 12.65
N GLY A 18 -22.60 -64.98 11.82
CA GLY A 18 -21.33 -64.25 11.63
C GLY A 18 -21.50 -62.90 10.93
N ARG A 19 -22.48 -62.78 10.03
CA ARG A 19 -22.77 -61.53 9.30
C ARG A 19 -23.45 -60.48 10.18
N ARG A 20 -24.25 -60.86 11.19
CA ARG A 20 -24.84 -59.89 12.14
C ARG A 20 -23.81 -59.38 13.15
N LEU A 21 -22.84 -60.21 13.53
CA LEU A 21 -21.73 -59.81 14.40
C LEU A 21 -20.81 -58.80 13.69
N LEU A 22 -20.45 -59.06 12.42
CA LEU A 22 -19.67 -58.15 11.60
C LEU A 22 -20.37 -56.81 11.33
N ARG A 23 -21.70 -56.83 11.09
CA ARG A 23 -22.48 -55.60 10.86
C ARG A 23 -22.62 -54.73 12.12
N ARG A 24 -22.68 -55.35 13.31
CA ARG A 24 -22.65 -54.65 14.60
C ARG A 24 -21.25 -54.13 14.94
N LEU A 25 -20.19 -54.85 14.54
CA LEU A 25 -18.80 -54.39 14.67
C LEU A 25 -18.49 -53.20 13.74
N THR A 26 -19.02 -53.17 12.50
CA THR A 26 -18.81 -52.04 11.58
C THR A 26 -19.65 -50.80 11.95
N PHE A 27 -20.87 -50.98 12.47
CA PHE A 27 -21.66 -49.84 12.99
C PHE A 27 -21.09 -49.31 14.31
N GLY A 28 -20.55 -50.21 15.15
CA GLY A 28 -19.83 -49.84 16.37
C GLY A 28 -18.49 -49.15 16.10
N SER A 29 -17.78 -49.52 15.02
CA SER A 29 -16.51 -48.86 14.66
C SER A 29 -16.72 -47.45 14.13
N VAL A 30 -17.79 -47.21 13.34
CA VAL A 30 -18.09 -45.87 12.81
C VAL A 30 -18.58 -44.90 13.91
N LEU A 31 -19.39 -45.39 14.87
CA LEU A 31 -19.80 -44.60 16.05
C LEU A 31 -18.64 -44.40 17.04
N GLY A 32 -17.73 -45.37 17.16
CA GLY A 32 -16.51 -45.25 17.96
C GLY A 32 -15.53 -44.21 17.41
N THR A 33 -15.37 -44.14 16.08
CA THR A 33 -14.50 -43.13 15.45
C THR A 33 -15.05 -41.70 15.55
N SER A 34 -16.37 -41.51 15.59
CA SER A 34 -16.97 -40.17 15.78
C SER A 34 -16.92 -39.68 17.24
N LEU A 35 -16.83 -40.58 18.22
CA LEU A 35 -16.73 -40.21 19.65
C LEU A 35 -15.29 -40.08 20.15
N LEU A 36 -14.31 -40.62 19.42
CA LEU A 36 -12.88 -40.43 19.72
C LEU A 36 -12.34 -39.04 19.34
N GLY A 37 -13.13 -38.22 18.64
CA GLY A 37 -12.70 -36.90 18.16
C GLY A 37 -12.76 -35.75 19.18
N CYS A 38 -13.45 -35.91 20.33
CA CYS A 38 -13.68 -34.77 21.25
C CYS A 38 -13.53 -35.06 22.75
N ALA A 39 -13.01 -36.23 23.16
CA ALA A 39 -12.86 -36.57 24.59
C ALA A 39 -11.48 -37.07 25.00
N THR A 40 -10.50 -37.07 24.08
CA THR A 40 -9.10 -37.30 24.46
C THR A 40 -8.35 -36.00 24.25
N ASN A 41 -8.08 -35.30 25.36
CA ASN A 41 -6.88 -34.47 25.40
C ASN A 41 -5.74 -35.48 25.41
N PRO A 42 -4.98 -35.68 24.31
CA PRO A 42 -3.83 -36.54 24.40
C PRO A 42 -2.83 -35.73 25.24
N GLU A 43 -2.77 -35.98 26.54
CA GLU A 43 -1.49 -35.82 27.22
C GLU A 43 -0.51 -36.67 26.40
N LEU A 44 0.33 -36.01 25.61
CA LEU A 44 1.36 -36.63 24.80
C LEU A 44 2.29 -37.41 25.74
N LYS A 45 2.01 -38.71 25.92
CA LYS A 45 2.84 -39.61 26.70
C LYS A 45 3.97 -40.11 25.80
N TYR A 46 5.11 -39.44 25.88
CA TYR A 46 6.35 -39.91 25.29
C TYR A 46 6.92 -41.05 26.15
N LEU A 47 7.49 -42.08 25.51
CA LEU A 47 8.15 -43.18 26.21
C LEU A 47 9.55 -42.74 26.68
N GLY A 48 9.70 -42.38 27.96
CA GLY A 48 10.96 -42.03 28.61
C GLY A 48 10.75 -41.40 30.00
N ASP A 49 11.77 -41.42 30.86
CA ASP A 49 11.74 -40.78 32.19
C ASP A 49 11.48 -39.27 32.05
N ASP A 50 10.71 -38.66 32.97
CA ASP A 50 10.21 -37.28 32.93
C ASP A 50 11.30 -36.20 32.65
N LYS A 51 12.58 -36.50 32.88
CA LYS A 51 13.73 -35.62 32.56
C LYS A 51 13.98 -35.40 31.07
N GLU A 52 13.59 -36.33 30.18
CA GLU A 52 13.76 -36.16 28.73
C GLU A 52 12.62 -35.33 28.10
N LEU A 53 11.49 -35.21 28.79
CA LEU A 53 10.32 -34.45 28.35
C LEU A 53 10.52 -32.94 28.49
N ASP A 54 11.28 -32.50 29.50
CA ASP A 54 11.67 -31.10 29.69
C ASP A 54 12.44 -30.56 28.48
N TYR A 55 13.25 -31.37 27.81
CA TYR A 55 13.99 -30.96 26.61
C TYR A 55 13.05 -30.65 25.44
N TYR A 56 12.09 -31.54 25.15
CA TYR A 56 11.12 -31.33 24.06
C TYR A 56 10.14 -30.22 24.39
N LYS A 57 9.72 -30.09 25.66
CA LYS A 57 8.88 -28.99 26.12
C LYS A 57 9.64 -27.67 26.02
N ALA A 58 10.89 -27.62 26.47
CA ALA A 58 11.75 -26.43 26.35
C ALA A 58 12.00 -26.05 24.90
N THR A 59 12.19 -27.02 24.00
CA THR A 59 12.37 -26.78 22.56
C THR A 59 11.07 -26.30 21.90
N ALA A 60 9.94 -26.94 22.19
CA ALA A 60 8.63 -26.53 21.67
C ALA A 60 8.14 -25.19 22.24
N THR A 61 8.59 -24.79 23.43
CA THR A 61 8.34 -23.46 24.01
C THR A 61 9.48 -22.48 23.75
N SER A 62 10.57 -22.91 23.10
CA SER A 62 11.65 -22.00 22.79
C SER A 62 11.21 -21.02 21.71
N ILE A 63 11.75 -19.82 21.76
CA ILE A 63 11.49 -18.82 20.73
C ILE A 63 12.23 -19.29 19.49
N ASP A 64 11.47 -19.75 18.49
CA ASP A 64 12.02 -20.07 17.19
C ASP A 64 12.38 -18.78 16.45
N TYR A 65 13.64 -18.68 16.02
CA TYR A 65 14.10 -17.59 15.16
C TYR A 65 14.04 -18.03 13.70
N PRO A 66 13.54 -17.19 12.78
CA PRO A 66 13.40 -17.55 11.38
C PRO A 66 14.79 -17.77 10.74
N ALA A 67 14.93 -18.87 10.00
CA ALA A 67 16.14 -19.18 9.23
C ALA A 67 16.09 -18.50 7.86
N ILE A 68 16.18 -17.17 7.85
CA ILE A 68 16.27 -16.38 6.62
C ILE A 68 17.74 -16.00 6.41
N ASP A 69 18.33 -16.45 5.30
CA ASP A 69 19.69 -16.08 4.90
C ASP A 69 19.67 -14.73 4.17
N THR A 70 19.35 -13.67 4.90
CA THR A 70 19.46 -12.30 4.41
C THR A 70 20.75 -11.68 4.93
N GLN A 71 21.56 -11.14 4.02
CA GLN A 71 22.71 -10.35 4.40
C GLN A 71 22.24 -9.12 5.17
N THR A 72 22.83 -8.89 6.34
CA THR A 72 22.61 -7.63 7.07
C THR A 72 23.02 -6.47 6.18
N SER A 73 22.21 -5.41 6.14
CA SER A 73 22.50 -4.27 5.29
C SER A 73 23.89 -3.70 5.61
N PRO A 74 24.72 -3.38 4.60
CA PRO A 74 26.07 -2.90 4.82
C PRO A 74 26.11 -1.61 5.64
N GLU A 75 25.07 -0.77 5.52
CA GLU A 75 24.93 0.48 6.29
C GLU A 75 24.77 0.21 7.79
N ALA A 76 24.14 -0.90 8.17
CA ALA A 76 24.01 -1.29 9.57
C ALA A 76 25.23 -2.09 10.05
N ALA A 77 25.77 -2.97 9.21
CA ALA A 77 26.89 -3.83 9.57
C ALA A 77 28.22 -3.07 9.73
N TYR A 78 28.47 -2.05 8.90
CA TYR A 78 29.72 -1.26 8.90
C TYR A 78 29.56 0.12 9.55
N ALA A 79 28.48 0.36 10.29
CA ALA A 79 28.30 1.63 11.01
C ALA A 79 29.43 1.84 12.04
N LYS A 80 30.08 3.00 11.98
CA LYS A 80 31.06 3.40 12.99
C LYS A 80 30.37 3.75 14.32
N ARG A 81 31.17 3.90 15.38
CA ARG A 81 30.68 4.27 16.72
C ARG A 81 29.92 5.60 16.66
N PRO A 82 28.86 5.77 17.49
CA PRO A 82 28.10 7.02 17.51
C PRO A 82 28.95 8.17 18.05
N ARG A 83 28.72 9.37 17.52
CA ARG A 83 29.39 10.58 17.99
C ARG A 83 28.87 10.97 19.37
N THR A 84 29.78 11.37 20.25
CA THR A 84 29.43 11.86 21.59
C THR A 84 30.17 13.15 21.88
N VAL A 85 29.61 14.01 22.73
CA VAL A 85 30.24 15.29 23.13
C VAL A 85 31.61 15.06 23.81
N LEU A 86 31.83 13.87 24.37
CA LEU A 86 33.05 13.44 25.05
C LEU A 86 34.16 13.00 24.08
N ASP A 87 33.78 12.34 22.98
CA ASP A 87 34.72 11.77 22.01
C ASP A 87 34.80 12.66 20.76
N ARG A 88 35.75 13.60 20.77
CA ARG A 88 35.93 14.62 19.73
C ARG A 88 37.00 14.20 18.73
N GLU A 89 36.72 13.17 17.96
CA GLU A 89 37.57 12.84 16.80
C GLU A 89 37.44 13.92 15.72
N LYS A 90 38.57 14.26 15.08
CA LYS A 90 38.58 15.19 13.93
C LYS A 90 38.13 14.42 12.70
N GLU A 91 36.83 14.45 12.45
CA GLU A 91 36.23 13.87 11.24
C GLU A 91 36.27 14.86 10.06
N GLU A 92 36.18 14.32 8.84
CA GLU A 92 36.10 15.10 7.61
C GLU A 92 34.72 15.76 7.51
N VAL A 93 34.65 17.08 7.29
CA VAL A 93 33.37 17.77 7.07
C VAL A 93 32.95 17.56 5.62
N TRP A 94 31.75 17.03 5.43
CA TRP A 94 31.12 16.88 4.12
C TRP A 94 30.05 17.95 3.95
N GLU A 95 30.33 18.93 3.09
CA GLU A 95 29.37 19.94 2.67
C GLU A 95 28.35 19.30 1.71
N ILE A 96 27.05 19.42 2.03
CA ILE A 96 25.93 18.85 1.28
C ILE A 96 24.92 19.95 0.91
N SER A 97 24.50 19.98 -0.35
CA SER A 97 23.41 20.85 -0.81
C SER A 97 22.04 20.19 -0.60
N LEU A 98 20.98 20.99 -0.63
CA LEU A 98 19.60 20.50 -0.53
C LEU A 98 19.26 19.53 -1.67
N SER A 99 19.64 19.89 -2.90
CA SER A 99 19.44 19.05 -4.09
C SER A 99 20.17 17.71 -3.98
N GLN A 100 21.37 17.69 -3.41
CA GLN A 100 22.13 16.47 -3.17
C GLN A 100 21.46 15.61 -2.08
N ALA A 101 20.92 16.22 -1.03
CA ALA A 101 20.16 15.50 0.00
C ALA A 101 18.90 14.84 -0.56
N ILE A 102 18.15 15.56 -1.42
CA ILE A 102 16.99 15.03 -2.14
C ILE A 102 17.39 13.86 -3.04
N GLN A 103 18.45 14.02 -3.84
CA GLN A 103 18.94 12.96 -4.73
C GLN A 103 19.31 11.69 -3.96
N LEU A 104 20.04 11.82 -2.85
CA LEU A 104 20.43 10.69 -2.02
C LEU A 104 19.22 10.01 -1.37
N ALA A 105 18.21 10.79 -0.96
CA ALA A 105 16.98 10.26 -0.38
C ALA A 105 16.19 9.42 -1.39
N ILE A 106 16.13 9.84 -2.65
CA ILE A 106 15.45 9.09 -3.72
C ILE A 106 16.25 7.84 -4.10
N GLN A 107 17.58 7.92 -4.20
CA GLN A 107 18.43 6.81 -4.65
C GLN A 107 18.55 5.66 -3.65
N ASN A 108 18.64 5.97 -2.36
CA ASN A 108 18.95 4.95 -1.34
C ASN A 108 17.71 4.31 -0.72
N ASN A 109 16.52 4.91 -0.86
CA ASN A 109 15.31 4.42 -0.22
C ASN A 109 14.39 3.68 -1.20
N SER A 110 14.38 2.35 -1.13
CA SER A 110 13.32 1.54 -1.77
C SER A 110 12.05 1.47 -0.92
N ILE A 111 12.18 1.61 0.40
CA ILE A 111 11.07 1.75 1.35
C ILE A 111 11.04 3.22 1.75
N ILE A 112 9.93 3.89 1.49
CA ILE A 112 9.76 5.31 1.76
C ILE A 112 9.78 5.53 3.28
N ARG A 113 10.69 6.39 3.73
CA ARG A 113 10.86 6.73 5.14
C ARG A 113 10.17 8.06 5.41
N SER A 114 9.40 8.13 6.49
CA SER A 114 8.83 9.38 6.99
C SER A 114 9.57 9.88 8.23
N ARG A 115 9.50 11.19 8.46
CA ARG A 115 10.04 11.83 9.66
C ARG A 115 9.32 11.28 10.89
N THR A 116 10.07 10.53 11.69
CA THR A 116 9.64 10.02 13.00
C THR A 116 10.76 10.27 14.00
N ALA A 117 10.42 10.63 15.24
CA ALA A 117 11.42 10.81 16.28
C ALA A 117 12.24 9.53 16.47
N VAL A 118 13.56 9.65 16.59
CA VAL A 118 14.46 8.51 16.80
C VAL A 118 14.11 7.85 18.15
N GLY A 119 13.77 6.55 18.12
CA GLY A 119 13.31 5.80 19.29
C GLY A 119 11.79 5.68 19.41
N ALA A 120 11.01 6.45 18.63
CA ALA A 120 9.59 6.19 18.47
C ALA A 120 9.36 4.99 17.55
N PRO A 121 8.31 4.18 17.77
CA PRO A 121 7.95 3.09 16.87
C PRO A 121 7.69 3.63 15.45
N SER A 122 8.64 3.45 14.54
CA SER A 122 8.44 3.79 13.13
C SER A 122 7.54 2.76 12.46
N THR A 123 6.77 3.17 11.46
CA THR A 123 5.88 2.29 10.68
C THR A 123 6.61 1.04 10.15
N ILE A 124 7.87 1.19 9.74
CA ILE A 124 8.73 0.08 9.28
C ILE A 124 8.92 -1.00 10.36
N LEU A 125 9.01 -0.61 11.64
CA LEU A 125 9.27 -1.51 12.76
C LEU A 125 7.99 -2.09 13.36
N THR A 126 6.87 -1.35 13.32
CA THR A 126 5.61 -1.77 13.93
C THR A 126 4.61 -2.38 12.96
N ALA A 127 4.65 -1.96 11.70
CA ALA A 127 3.72 -2.37 10.66
C ALA A 127 4.45 -2.40 9.30
N GLY A 128 5.54 -3.17 9.22
CA GLY A 128 6.40 -3.23 8.03
C GLY A 128 5.67 -3.55 6.73
N GLU A 129 4.60 -4.35 6.78
CA GLU A 129 3.74 -4.66 5.62
C GLU A 129 2.97 -3.45 5.08
N ARG A 130 2.72 -2.44 5.92
CA ARG A 130 2.04 -1.18 5.54
C ARG A 130 3.02 -0.04 5.30
N ALA A 131 4.32 -0.31 5.35
CA ALA A 131 5.32 0.72 5.08
C ALA A 131 5.31 1.02 3.56
N PRO A 132 5.11 2.28 3.16
CA PRO A 132 5.03 2.64 1.75
C PRO A 132 6.33 2.30 1.02
N SER A 133 6.23 1.72 -0.16
CA SER A 133 7.38 1.23 -0.90
C SER A 133 7.26 1.44 -2.41
N THR A 134 8.39 1.39 -3.10
CA THR A 134 8.42 1.38 -4.58
C THR A 134 7.75 0.13 -5.18
N TYR A 135 7.50 -0.90 -4.37
CA TYR A 135 6.91 -2.16 -4.81
C TYR A 135 5.38 -2.15 -4.73
N ASP A 136 4.76 -1.23 -4.00
CA ASP A 136 3.32 -1.24 -3.73
C ASP A 136 2.47 -1.21 -5.01
N PRO A 137 2.77 -0.38 -6.03
CA PRO A 137 2.02 -0.42 -7.29
C PRO A 137 2.14 -1.78 -8.01
N ALA A 138 3.32 -2.41 -7.99
CA ALA A 138 3.52 -3.72 -8.62
C ALA A 138 2.81 -4.85 -7.85
N ILE A 139 2.80 -4.78 -6.52
CA ILE A 139 2.06 -5.72 -5.66
C ILE A 139 0.56 -5.59 -5.91
N GLN A 140 0.06 -4.36 -6.00
CA GLN A 140 -1.35 -4.11 -6.31
C GLN A 140 -1.72 -4.65 -7.69
N GLU A 141 -0.89 -4.44 -8.71
CA GLU A 141 -1.15 -4.91 -10.08
C GLU A 141 -1.17 -6.45 -10.18
N THR A 142 -0.28 -7.12 -9.44
CA THR A 142 -0.14 -8.58 -9.40
C THR A 142 -1.07 -9.27 -8.38
N GLY A 143 -1.84 -8.49 -7.63
CA GLY A 143 -2.74 -9.00 -6.60
C GLY A 143 -3.83 -9.93 -7.15
N VAL A 144 -3.97 -11.11 -6.54
CA VAL A 144 -4.97 -12.14 -6.94
C VAL A 144 -6.07 -12.36 -5.89
N LEU A 145 -5.90 -11.83 -4.68
CA LEU A 145 -6.81 -12.09 -3.56
C LEU A 145 -8.08 -11.23 -3.59
N PHE A 146 -9.16 -11.74 -2.99
CA PHE A 146 -10.41 -10.98 -2.83
C PHE A 146 -10.17 -9.73 -1.98
N GLY A 147 -10.51 -8.55 -2.52
CA GLY A 147 -10.29 -7.26 -1.86
C GLY A 147 -8.98 -6.55 -2.22
N GLY A 148 -8.03 -7.24 -2.86
CA GLY A 148 -6.77 -6.69 -3.38
C GLY A 148 -6.49 -7.19 -4.80
N ARG A 149 -7.54 -7.26 -5.63
CA ARG A 149 -7.46 -7.80 -6.98
C ARG A 149 -6.88 -6.74 -7.92
N GLY A 150 -5.69 -7.03 -8.43
CA GLY A 150 -5.01 -6.26 -9.45
C GLY A 150 -5.54 -6.53 -10.85
N ILE A 151 -4.95 -5.86 -11.84
CA ILE A 151 -5.34 -5.97 -13.25
C ILE A 151 -5.17 -7.42 -13.73
N SER A 152 -4.03 -8.04 -13.41
CA SER A 152 -3.73 -9.43 -13.75
C SER A 152 -4.73 -10.41 -13.12
N GLY A 153 -5.02 -10.25 -11.84
CA GLY A 153 -6.03 -11.02 -11.13
C GLY A 153 -7.43 -10.85 -11.75
N ALA A 154 -7.80 -9.64 -12.18
CA ALA A 154 -9.07 -9.38 -12.87
C ALA A 154 -9.14 -10.07 -14.24
N LEU A 155 -8.04 -10.05 -15.01
CA LEU A 155 -7.94 -10.70 -16.31
C LEU A 155 -8.01 -12.23 -16.22
N GLN A 156 -7.53 -12.83 -15.12
CA GLN A 156 -7.64 -14.28 -14.87
C GLN A 156 -9.07 -14.82 -14.99
N ALA A 157 -10.10 -13.98 -14.75
CA ALA A 157 -11.50 -14.40 -14.91
C ALA A 157 -11.84 -14.87 -16.34
N PHE A 158 -11.06 -14.43 -17.34
CA PHE A 158 -11.22 -14.73 -18.76
C PHE A 158 -10.28 -15.83 -19.28
N ASP A 159 -9.43 -16.37 -18.41
CA ASP A 159 -8.54 -17.46 -18.77
C ASP A 159 -9.30 -18.76 -18.99
N ALA A 160 -8.73 -19.62 -19.84
CA ALA A 160 -9.28 -20.94 -20.06
C ALA A 160 -8.94 -21.85 -18.87
N THR A 161 -9.95 -22.45 -18.25
CA THR A 161 -9.78 -23.42 -17.16
C THR A 161 -9.93 -24.83 -17.69
N PHE A 162 -8.98 -25.71 -17.38
CA PHE A 162 -9.07 -27.14 -17.66
C PHE A 162 -9.12 -27.91 -16.34
N GLU A 163 -10.25 -28.54 -16.08
CA GLU A 163 -10.48 -29.38 -14.90
C GLU A 163 -10.58 -30.83 -15.34
N THR A 164 -9.94 -31.75 -14.61
CA THR A 164 -10.14 -33.18 -14.82
C THR A 164 -10.27 -33.90 -13.48
N THR A 165 -11.34 -34.68 -13.35
CA THR A 165 -11.68 -35.43 -12.14
C THR A 165 -11.81 -36.89 -12.50
N MET A 166 -11.12 -37.76 -11.75
CA MET A 166 -11.19 -39.20 -11.87
C MET A 166 -11.63 -39.79 -10.53
N THR A 167 -12.79 -40.43 -10.49
CA THR A 167 -13.30 -41.09 -9.29
C THR A 167 -13.55 -42.55 -9.56
N PHE A 168 -13.16 -43.40 -8.60
CA PHE A 168 -13.35 -44.85 -8.67
C PHE A 168 -14.18 -45.28 -7.47
N GLY A 169 -15.19 -46.10 -7.71
CA GLY A 169 -16.14 -46.54 -6.70
C GLY A 169 -16.37 -48.03 -6.77
N LYS A 170 -16.67 -48.63 -5.63
CA LYS A 170 -17.22 -49.98 -5.54
C LYS A 170 -18.41 -49.94 -4.61
N SER A 171 -19.57 -50.36 -5.11
CA SER A 171 -20.80 -50.43 -4.36
C SER A 171 -21.32 -51.86 -4.36
N LYS A 172 -21.86 -52.29 -3.21
CA LYS A 172 -22.51 -53.60 -3.05
C LYS A 172 -23.90 -53.36 -2.50
N LEU A 173 -24.89 -53.38 -3.38
CA LEU A 173 -26.27 -53.07 -3.04
C LEU A 173 -27.11 -54.37 -3.13
N PRO A 174 -27.87 -54.73 -2.10
CA PRO A 174 -28.88 -55.77 -2.23
C PRO A 174 -30.06 -55.21 -3.02
N GLN A 175 -30.42 -55.85 -4.14
CA GLN A 175 -31.58 -55.51 -4.95
C GLN A 175 -32.72 -56.49 -4.69
N ASN A 176 -33.92 -55.94 -4.60
CA ASN A 176 -35.16 -56.70 -4.42
C ASN A 176 -35.76 -57.05 -5.78
N LEU A 177 -35.22 -58.09 -6.42
CA LEU A 177 -35.71 -58.63 -7.70
C LEU A 177 -36.52 -59.91 -7.44
N ASP A 178 -37.61 -60.11 -8.18
CA ASP A 178 -38.41 -61.34 -8.19
C ASP A 178 -37.81 -62.31 -9.23
N PRO A 179 -37.55 -63.61 -8.97
CA PRO A 179 -38.01 -64.45 -7.85
C PRO A 179 -37.08 -64.55 -6.62
N SER A 180 -35.94 -63.86 -6.57
CA SER A 180 -35.03 -63.92 -5.42
C SER A 180 -34.21 -62.63 -5.28
N PRO A 181 -34.02 -62.08 -4.06
CA PRO A 181 -33.17 -60.91 -3.87
C PRO A 181 -31.73 -61.22 -4.29
N VAL A 182 -31.18 -60.35 -5.13
CA VAL A 182 -29.84 -60.51 -5.70
C VAL A 182 -28.92 -59.44 -5.13
N GLN A 183 -27.70 -59.82 -4.77
CA GLN A 183 -26.66 -58.83 -4.45
C GLN A 183 -26.03 -58.35 -5.76
N GLN A 184 -26.15 -57.06 -6.05
CA GLN A 184 -25.47 -56.44 -7.18
C GLN A 184 -24.17 -55.80 -6.68
N ASP A 185 -23.05 -56.33 -7.15
CA ASP A 185 -21.74 -55.72 -6.98
C ASP A 185 -21.49 -54.84 -8.21
N THR A 186 -21.28 -53.53 -8.00
CA THR A 186 -21.03 -52.56 -9.05
C THR A 186 -19.67 -51.91 -8.83
N ASP A 187 -18.77 -52.03 -9.80
CA ASP A 187 -17.53 -51.27 -9.88
C ASP A 187 -17.74 -50.11 -10.85
N THR A 188 -17.45 -48.88 -10.42
CA THR A 188 -17.65 -47.67 -11.21
C THR A 188 -16.35 -46.88 -11.36
N GLY A 189 -16.14 -46.26 -12.51
CA GLY A 189 -15.07 -45.31 -12.75
C GLY A 189 -15.62 -44.13 -13.54
N LEU A 190 -15.48 -42.92 -13.03
CA LEU A 190 -15.95 -41.71 -13.69
C LEU A 190 -14.76 -40.80 -13.95
N LEU A 191 -14.50 -40.54 -15.23
CA LEU A 191 -13.57 -39.53 -15.73
C LEU A 191 -14.38 -38.37 -16.29
N GLU A 192 -14.23 -37.20 -15.71
CA GLU A 192 -14.80 -35.95 -16.21
C GLU A 192 -13.66 -34.99 -16.52
N SER A 193 -13.64 -34.43 -17.72
CA SER A 193 -12.70 -33.40 -18.14
C SER A 193 -13.48 -32.22 -18.70
N ARG A 194 -13.26 -31.01 -18.20
CA ARG A 194 -13.96 -29.79 -18.63
C ARG A 194 -12.94 -28.72 -18.99
N LEU A 195 -12.95 -28.26 -20.24
CA LEU A 195 -12.25 -27.05 -20.68
C LEU A 195 -13.27 -25.93 -20.81
N SER A 196 -13.16 -24.84 -20.07
CA SER A 196 -14.09 -23.70 -20.17
C SER A 196 -13.37 -22.37 -20.30
N LYS A 197 -13.97 -21.43 -21.05
CA LYS A 197 -13.45 -20.07 -21.24
C LYS A 197 -14.59 -19.06 -21.23
N THR A 198 -14.41 -17.95 -20.51
CA THR A 198 -15.32 -16.81 -20.55
C THR A 198 -14.79 -15.73 -21.48
N PHE A 199 -15.68 -15.05 -22.20
CA PHE A 199 -15.36 -13.95 -23.10
C PHE A 199 -15.67 -12.60 -22.47
N ALA A 200 -15.05 -11.53 -22.99
CA ALA A 200 -15.21 -10.17 -22.50
C ALA A 200 -16.65 -9.62 -22.58
N TYR A 201 -17.51 -10.20 -23.42
CA TYR A 201 -18.94 -9.83 -23.53
C TYR A 201 -19.85 -10.67 -22.60
N GLY A 202 -19.27 -11.51 -21.74
CA GLY A 202 -19.98 -12.35 -20.76
C GLY A 202 -20.35 -13.76 -21.24
N GLY A 203 -20.11 -14.09 -22.52
CA GLY A 203 -20.34 -15.44 -23.05
C GLY A 203 -19.37 -16.48 -22.49
N LEU A 204 -19.84 -17.71 -22.28
CA LEU A 204 -19.04 -18.84 -21.81
C LEU A 204 -19.09 -19.97 -22.84
N VAL A 205 -17.92 -20.47 -23.23
CA VAL A 205 -17.76 -21.71 -24.00
C VAL A 205 -17.18 -22.77 -23.07
N ALA A 206 -17.77 -23.97 -23.08
CA ALA A 206 -17.20 -25.12 -22.39
C ALA A 206 -17.21 -26.37 -23.27
N LEU A 207 -16.13 -27.15 -23.21
CA LEU A 207 -16.03 -28.49 -23.75
C LEU A 207 -15.98 -29.46 -22.57
N ASN A 208 -17.03 -30.24 -22.39
CA ASN A 208 -17.13 -31.27 -21.37
C ASN A 208 -16.90 -32.63 -22.01
N HIS A 209 -16.08 -33.46 -21.40
CA HIS A 209 -15.82 -34.83 -21.77
C HIS A 209 -16.06 -35.70 -20.54
N THR A 210 -17.08 -36.55 -20.60
CA THR A 210 -17.44 -37.45 -19.50
C THR A 210 -17.35 -38.88 -19.99
N MET A 211 -16.65 -39.72 -19.24
CA MET A 211 -16.50 -41.15 -19.48
C MET A 211 -16.81 -41.90 -18.19
N ASN A 212 -17.86 -42.70 -18.23
CA ASN A 212 -18.36 -43.52 -17.14
C ASN A 212 -18.17 -45.00 -17.49
N TYR A 213 -17.33 -45.66 -16.72
CA TYR A 213 -17.18 -47.09 -16.66
C TYR A 213 -18.09 -47.66 -15.58
N SER A 214 -18.90 -48.64 -15.92
CA SER A 214 -19.67 -49.41 -14.95
C SER A 214 -19.55 -50.90 -15.28
N ASN A 215 -19.21 -51.69 -14.27
CA ASN A 215 -19.26 -53.14 -14.32
C ASN A 215 -20.20 -53.65 -13.23
N ALA A 216 -21.28 -54.31 -13.63
CA ALA A 216 -22.31 -54.81 -12.73
C ALA A 216 -22.41 -56.33 -12.77
N ASN A 217 -22.37 -56.97 -11.60
CA ASN A 217 -22.52 -58.42 -11.48
C ASN A 217 -23.58 -58.78 -10.41
N PRO A 218 -24.66 -59.51 -10.76
CA PRO A 218 -25.02 -59.98 -12.10
C PRO A 218 -25.57 -58.85 -13.00
N ALA A 219 -25.30 -58.94 -14.29
CA ALA A 219 -25.69 -57.95 -15.31
C ALA A 219 -27.15 -58.14 -15.80
N THR A 220 -28.08 -58.34 -14.89
CA THR A 220 -29.48 -58.65 -15.21
C THR A 220 -30.11 -57.50 -16.01
N GLY A 221 -30.50 -57.75 -17.27
CA GLY A 221 -31.12 -56.75 -18.15
C GLY A 221 -30.15 -55.86 -18.94
N LEU A 222 -28.83 -56.10 -18.86
CA LEU A 222 -27.81 -55.38 -19.62
C LEU A 222 -27.29 -56.23 -20.79
N ALA A 223 -26.94 -55.59 -21.91
CA ALA A 223 -26.33 -56.27 -23.06
C ALA A 223 -24.89 -56.73 -22.80
N PHE A 224 -24.15 -55.99 -21.96
CA PHE A 224 -22.77 -56.26 -21.58
C PHE A 224 -22.60 -56.12 -20.06
N PRO A 225 -21.79 -56.96 -19.38
CA PRO A 225 -21.54 -56.87 -17.94
C PRO A 225 -20.65 -55.67 -17.57
N SER A 226 -19.70 -55.32 -18.45
CA SER A 226 -18.95 -54.08 -18.44
C SER A 226 -19.45 -53.17 -19.54
N ALA A 227 -19.59 -51.88 -19.25
CA ALA A 227 -19.84 -50.88 -20.27
C ALA A 227 -19.11 -49.60 -19.91
N TYR A 228 -18.57 -48.98 -20.94
CA TYR A 228 -18.17 -47.60 -20.94
C TYR A 228 -19.26 -46.81 -21.67
N SER A 229 -19.69 -45.73 -21.06
CA SER A 229 -20.65 -44.79 -21.60
C SER A 229 -20.12 -43.39 -21.38
N GLY A 230 -20.35 -42.49 -22.32
CA GLY A 230 -19.80 -41.16 -22.19
C GLY A 230 -20.30 -40.21 -23.25
N PHE A 231 -19.86 -38.97 -23.17
CA PHE A 231 -20.16 -37.96 -24.15
C PHE A 231 -19.04 -36.92 -24.19
N VAL A 232 -18.88 -36.29 -25.36
CA VAL A 232 -18.30 -34.93 -25.42
C VAL A 232 -19.41 -33.96 -25.75
N ARG A 233 -19.52 -32.91 -24.94
CA ARG A 233 -20.48 -31.83 -25.09
C ARG A 233 -19.73 -30.52 -25.26
N ALA A 234 -19.99 -29.82 -26.37
CA ALA A 234 -19.70 -28.41 -26.51
C ALA A 234 -20.91 -27.61 -26.02
N GLU A 235 -20.67 -26.66 -25.13
CA GLU A 235 -21.67 -25.79 -24.51
C GLU A 235 -21.29 -24.34 -24.83
N TYR A 236 -22.28 -23.55 -25.27
CA TYR A 236 -22.19 -22.11 -25.42
C TYR A 236 -23.34 -21.46 -24.63
N ARG A 237 -23.00 -20.57 -23.70
CA ARG A 237 -23.98 -19.79 -22.94
C ARG A 237 -23.67 -18.31 -23.11
N GLN A 238 -24.69 -17.51 -23.40
CA GLN A 238 -24.57 -16.06 -23.54
C GLN A 238 -25.66 -15.34 -22.74
N PRO A 239 -25.32 -14.50 -21.76
CA PRO A 239 -26.29 -13.61 -21.12
C PRO A 239 -26.72 -12.53 -22.13
N LEU A 240 -28.02 -12.23 -22.17
CA LEU A 240 -28.63 -11.28 -23.10
C LEU A 240 -29.16 -10.00 -22.41
N TRP A 241 -29.56 -10.07 -21.14
CA TRP A 241 -30.15 -8.94 -20.39
C TRP A 241 -29.34 -8.57 -19.15
N ALA A 242 -29.74 -9.04 -17.95
CA ALA A 242 -29.03 -8.70 -16.72
C ALA A 242 -27.58 -9.21 -16.74
N GLY A 243 -26.64 -8.30 -16.49
CA GLY A 243 -25.21 -8.59 -16.52
C GLY A 243 -24.67 -9.04 -17.89
N ALA A 244 -25.40 -8.74 -18.97
CA ALA A 244 -24.91 -8.89 -20.33
C ALA A 244 -24.08 -7.66 -20.76
N GLY A 245 -23.23 -7.87 -21.76
CA GLY A 245 -22.47 -6.79 -22.38
C GLY A 245 -21.04 -6.64 -21.88
N THR A 246 -20.24 -5.98 -22.70
CA THR A 246 -18.82 -5.73 -22.43
C THR A 246 -18.63 -4.73 -21.29
N GLU A 247 -19.51 -3.74 -21.17
CA GLU A 247 -19.47 -2.73 -20.11
C GLU A 247 -19.64 -3.35 -18.72
N PHE A 248 -20.72 -4.11 -18.51
CA PHE A 248 -20.97 -4.81 -17.25
C PHE A 248 -19.80 -5.74 -16.89
N THR A 249 -19.37 -6.55 -17.86
CA THR A 249 -18.30 -7.54 -17.65
C THR A 249 -16.95 -6.87 -17.34
N ARG A 250 -16.67 -5.69 -17.90
CA ARG A 250 -15.48 -4.89 -17.60
C ARG A 250 -15.52 -4.25 -16.21
N ILE A 251 -16.71 -3.86 -15.71
CA ILE A 251 -16.88 -3.20 -14.41
C ILE A 251 -16.98 -4.21 -13.26
N ALA A 252 -17.86 -5.20 -13.39
CA ALA A 252 -18.20 -6.15 -12.33
C ALA A 252 -17.43 -7.48 -12.44
N GLY A 253 -16.88 -7.79 -13.62
CA GLY A 253 -16.35 -9.11 -13.94
C GLY A 253 -17.44 -10.07 -14.47
N PRO A 254 -17.06 -11.29 -14.92
CA PRO A 254 -18.02 -12.31 -15.33
C PRO A 254 -18.95 -12.70 -14.17
N ILE A 255 -20.25 -12.86 -14.45
CA ILE A 255 -21.22 -13.30 -13.43
C ILE A 255 -20.83 -14.71 -12.97
N SER A 256 -20.38 -14.84 -11.73
CA SER A 256 -20.16 -16.15 -11.11
C SER A 256 -21.49 -16.91 -11.06
N GLN A 257 -21.49 -18.15 -11.57
CA GLN A 257 -22.67 -19.01 -11.58
C GLN A 257 -23.00 -19.60 -10.19
N SER A 258 -22.18 -19.31 -9.17
CA SER A 258 -22.43 -19.72 -7.80
C SER A 258 -23.57 -18.90 -7.18
N PHE A 259 -24.67 -19.59 -6.88
CA PHE A 259 -25.83 -19.02 -6.19
C PHE A 259 -25.49 -18.79 -4.71
N GLY A 260 -25.09 -17.56 -4.38
CA GLY A 260 -24.86 -17.12 -3.00
C GLY A 260 -24.72 -15.60 -3.00
N GLY A 261 -25.78 -14.91 -2.57
CA GLY A 261 -25.89 -13.45 -2.64
C GLY A 261 -24.66 -12.72 -2.10
N LEU A 262 -24.33 -11.60 -2.76
CA LEU A 262 -23.12 -10.76 -2.63
C LEU A 262 -21.98 -11.15 -3.62
N SER A 263 -22.29 -11.29 -4.91
CA SER A 263 -21.27 -11.01 -5.93
C SER A 263 -20.95 -9.51 -5.84
N GLY A 264 -19.76 -9.17 -5.35
CA GLY A 264 -19.30 -7.78 -5.31
C GLY A 264 -19.15 -7.24 -6.74
N VAL A 265 -19.67 -6.04 -7.00
CA VAL A 265 -19.60 -5.34 -8.30
C VAL A 265 -18.21 -4.69 -8.52
N ASN A 266 -17.23 -5.06 -7.70
CA ASN A 266 -15.95 -4.38 -7.57
C ASN A 266 -14.80 -5.24 -8.14
N GLN A 267 -15.10 -6.23 -8.96
CA GLN A 267 -14.15 -7.26 -9.37
C GLN A 267 -13.74 -7.19 -10.85
N GLY A 268 -14.24 -6.21 -11.61
CA GLY A 268 -13.90 -6.07 -13.02
C GLY A 268 -12.56 -5.37 -13.25
N VAL A 269 -12.08 -5.48 -14.48
CA VAL A 269 -10.79 -4.97 -14.95
C VAL A 269 -10.72 -3.44 -14.83
N VAL A 270 -11.81 -2.72 -15.08
CA VAL A 270 -11.83 -1.25 -14.99
C VAL A 270 -11.68 -0.78 -13.55
N ILE A 271 -12.37 -1.44 -12.61
CA ILE A 271 -12.24 -1.13 -11.18
C ILE A 271 -10.83 -1.46 -10.69
N ALA A 272 -10.25 -2.59 -11.14
CA ALA A 272 -8.86 -2.93 -10.82
C ALA A 272 -7.86 -1.89 -11.34
N ARG A 273 -8.08 -1.34 -12.55
CA ARG A 273 -7.29 -0.22 -13.08
C ARG A 273 -7.44 1.05 -12.23
N ILE A 274 -8.67 1.45 -11.87
CA ILE A 274 -8.87 2.61 -11.01
C ILE A 274 -8.18 2.42 -9.65
N ASN A 275 -8.23 1.21 -9.08
CA ASN A 275 -7.49 0.92 -7.85
C ASN A 275 -5.98 1.05 -8.05
N GLN A 276 -5.44 0.65 -9.20
CA GLN A 276 -4.03 0.88 -9.55
C GLN A 276 -3.71 2.39 -9.60
N ASP A 277 -4.55 3.18 -10.26
CA ASP A 277 -4.39 4.63 -10.33
C ASP A 277 -4.44 5.30 -8.94
N ILE A 278 -5.30 4.81 -8.05
CA ILE A 278 -5.35 5.23 -6.64
C ILE A 278 -4.05 4.87 -5.92
N THR A 279 -3.47 3.69 -6.16
CA THR A 279 -2.18 3.31 -5.53
C THR A 279 -1.01 4.11 -6.08
N LEU A 280 -1.01 4.46 -7.37
CA LEU A 280 -0.01 5.35 -7.96
C LEU A 280 -0.09 6.76 -7.35
N ALA A 281 -1.31 7.26 -7.15
CA ALA A 281 -1.55 8.52 -6.47
C ALA A 281 -1.13 8.46 -4.99
N ASP A 282 -1.45 7.39 -4.24
CA ASP A 282 -0.95 7.26 -2.85
C ASP A 282 0.58 7.27 -2.84
N PHE A 283 1.25 6.54 -3.75
CA PHE A 283 2.70 6.56 -3.88
C PHE A 283 3.25 7.98 -4.14
N GLU A 284 2.66 8.74 -5.07
CA GLU A 284 3.01 10.16 -5.32
C GLU A 284 2.90 10.99 -4.03
N ALA A 285 1.82 10.83 -3.26
CA ALA A 285 1.64 11.52 -1.98
C ALA A 285 2.70 11.14 -0.93
N ARG A 286 3.13 9.87 -0.90
CA ARG A 286 4.21 9.41 0.01
C ARG A 286 5.56 10.00 -0.38
N VAL A 287 5.87 10.11 -1.67
CA VAL A 287 7.09 10.75 -2.15
C VAL A 287 7.08 12.24 -1.83
N LEU A 288 5.95 12.94 -2.07
CA LEU A 288 5.76 14.34 -1.69
C LEU A 288 6.03 14.59 -0.19
N GLN A 289 5.47 13.75 0.69
CA GLN A 289 5.72 13.85 2.12
C GLN A 289 7.19 13.59 2.48
N MET A 290 7.83 12.61 1.84
CA MET A 290 9.24 12.31 2.07
C MET A 290 10.14 13.49 1.67
N LEU A 291 9.90 14.12 0.53
CA LEU A 291 10.65 15.30 0.10
C LEU A 291 10.51 16.44 1.09
N LYS A 292 9.28 16.79 1.47
CA LYS A 292 9.02 17.80 2.51
C LYS A 292 9.77 17.49 3.81
N ASP A 293 9.72 16.24 4.27
CA ASP A 293 10.41 15.81 5.48
C ASP A 293 11.94 15.93 5.37
N VAL A 294 12.52 15.67 4.18
CA VAL A 294 13.95 15.85 3.89
C VAL A 294 14.32 17.33 3.93
N GLU A 295 13.55 18.20 3.27
CA GLU A 295 13.79 19.64 3.26
C GLU A 295 13.70 20.25 4.67
N ASP A 296 12.68 19.87 5.44
CA ASP A 296 12.49 20.32 6.81
C ASP A 296 13.67 19.93 7.71
N LEU A 297 14.17 18.70 7.59
CA LEU A 297 15.32 18.20 8.34
C LEU A 297 16.63 18.85 7.88
N TYR A 298 16.76 19.16 6.59
CA TYR A 298 17.90 19.90 6.06
C TYR A 298 17.97 21.31 6.65
N TRP A 299 16.85 22.05 6.63
CA TRP A 299 16.78 23.38 7.23
C TRP A 299 16.91 23.35 8.76
N GLU A 300 16.44 22.30 9.43
CA GLU A 300 16.68 22.11 10.85
C GLU A 300 18.17 21.87 11.16
N LEU A 301 18.86 21.04 10.39
CA LEU A 301 20.30 20.83 10.54
C LEU A 301 21.06 22.15 10.35
N TYR A 302 20.68 22.95 9.35
CA TYR A 302 21.25 24.29 9.14
C TYR A 302 21.06 25.19 10.37
N LEU A 303 19.85 25.20 10.95
CA LEU A 303 19.57 25.96 12.17
C LEU A 303 20.45 25.50 13.34
N ARG A 304 20.63 24.19 13.56
CA ARG A 304 21.48 23.66 14.64
C ARG A 304 22.93 24.10 14.52
N TYR A 305 23.46 24.15 13.29
CA TYR A 305 24.80 24.70 13.05
C TYR A 305 24.90 26.18 13.43
N ARG A 306 23.90 27.01 13.10
CA ARG A 306 23.87 28.42 13.49
C ARG A 306 23.72 28.60 15.00
N GLU A 307 22.87 27.81 15.66
CA GLU A 307 22.72 27.81 17.12
C GLU A 307 24.05 27.45 17.81
N TYR A 308 24.79 26.47 17.30
CA TYR A 308 26.10 26.09 17.81
C TYR A 308 27.15 27.18 17.61
N ASP A 309 27.23 27.80 16.44
CA ASP A 309 28.19 28.89 16.16
C ASP A 309 27.98 30.09 17.10
N THR A 310 26.72 30.49 17.28
CA THR A 310 26.34 31.54 18.23
C THR A 310 26.68 31.15 19.67
N ALA A 311 26.43 29.89 20.07
CA ALA A 311 26.76 29.41 21.40
C ALA A 311 28.28 29.37 21.65
N VAL A 312 29.07 28.98 20.65
CA VAL A 312 30.54 28.99 20.72
C VAL A 312 31.08 30.42 20.80
N THR A 313 30.54 31.34 20.00
CA THR A 313 30.91 32.76 20.03
C THR A 313 30.57 33.41 21.36
N ASN A 314 29.39 33.11 21.92
CA ASN A 314 28.98 33.56 23.25
C ASN A 314 29.89 32.99 24.34
N ARG A 315 30.20 31.68 24.30
CA ARG A 315 31.14 31.02 25.23
C ARG A 315 32.54 31.64 25.17
N ASN A 316 33.05 31.89 23.97
CA ASN A 316 34.38 32.49 23.77
C ASN A 316 34.41 33.92 24.31
N SER A 317 33.34 34.69 24.09
CA SER A 317 33.17 36.04 24.65
C SER A 317 33.08 36.00 26.19
N ALA A 318 32.31 35.06 26.75
CA ALA A 318 32.21 34.84 28.19
C ALA A 318 33.56 34.47 28.82
N LEU A 319 34.36 33.63 28.14
CA LEU A 319 35.71 33.28 28.59
C LEU A 319 36.66 34.49 28.59
N GLN A 320 36.60 35.34 27.56
CA GLN A 320 37.38 36.57 27.52
C GLN A 320 36.98 37.51 28.66
N SER A 321 35.68 37.70 28.87
CA SER A 321 35.11 38.48 29.97
C SER A 321 35.57 37.96 31.34
N TRP A 322 35.51 36.64 31.57
CA TRP A 322 36.00 36.05 32.83
C TRP A 322 37.50 36.26 33.04
N ARG A 323 38.32 36.05 31.99
CA ARG A 323 39.78 36.29 32.06
C ARG A 323 40.13 37.74 32.35
N GLU A 324 39.32 38.69 31.88
CA GLU A 324 39.51 40.11 32.15
C GLU A 324 39.09 40.46 33.59
N ALA A 325 37.92 39.98 34.03
CA ALA A 325 37.46 40.15 35.40
C ALA A 325 38.45 39.56 36.43
N HIS A 326 38.98 38.37 36.14
CA HIS A 326 39.99 37.72 36.99
C HIS A 326 41.29 38.54 37.08
N ARG A 327 41.78 39.08 35.95
CA ARG A 327 42.96 39.95 35.93
C ARG A 327 42.76 41.24 36.73
N ILE A 328 41.58 41.84 36.67
CA ILE A 328 41.25 43.05 37.44
C ILE A 328 41.23 42.73 38.95
N LEU A 329 40.70 41.56 39.33
CA LEU A 329 40.67 41.12 40.73
C LEU A 329 42.09 40.90 41.28
N GLU A 330 42.95 40.19 40.54
CA GLU A 330 44.35 39.93 40.93
C GLU A 330 45.18 41.22 41.06
N ALA A 331 44.91 42.22 40.23
CA ALA A 331 45.59 43.52 40.26
C ALA A 331 45.19 44.42 41.46
N GLY A 332 44.35 43.93 42.39
CA GLY A 332 43.87 44.69 43.54
C GLY A 332 42.56 45.46 43.30
N GLY A 333 41.90 45.22 42.17
CA GLY A 333 40.59 45.78 41.82
C GLY A 333 40.64 47.12 41.09
N LYS A 334 39.49 47.52 40.54
CA LYS A 334 39.21 48.86 39.99
C LYS A 334 38.06 49.50 40.79
N PRO A 335 37.94 50.84 40.84
CA PRO A 335 36.79 51.50 41.44
C PRO A 335 35.48 50.98 40.82
N GLY A 336 34.58 50.45 41.65
CA GLY A 336 33.30 49.88 41.20
C GLY A 336 33.32 48.38 40.84
N PHE A 337 34.50 47.74 40.80
CA PHE A 337 34.63 46.30 40.57
C PHE A 337 34.61 45.53 41.90
N LYS A 338 33.69 44.58 42.03
CA LYS A 338 33.52 43.76 43.25
C LYS A 338 34.00 42.33 43.00
N PRO A 339 34.43 41.60 44.06
CA PRO A 339 34.69 40.16 43.95
C PRO A 339 33.47 39.35 43.44
N SER A 340 32.25 39.84 43.65
CA SER A 340 31.03 39.25 43.09
C SER A 340 31.00 39.27 41.55
N ASP A 341 31.65 40.24 40.92
CA ASP A 341 31.61 40.41 39.46
C ASP A 341 32.47 39.35 38.76
N GLU A 342 33.57 38.91 39.39
CA GLU A 342 34.36 37.76 38.93
C GLU A 342 33.57 36.46 39.04
N ALA A 343 32.91 36.24 40.18
CA ALA A 343 32.08 35.07 40.40
C ALA A 343 30.93 35.00 39.38
N GLN A 344 30.31 36.14 39.07
CA GLN A 344 29.26 36.23 38.06
C GLN A 344 29.78 35.95 36.63
N ALA A 345 30.94 36.49 36.28
CA ALA A 345 31.57 36.21 34.98
C ALA A 345 31.92 34.73 34.83
N ARG A 346 32.40 34.11 35.91
CA ARG A 346 32.70 32.68 35.98
C ARG A 346 31.44 31.83 35.82
N ASP A 347 30.36 32.17 36.51
CA ASP A 347 29.06 31.50 36.38
C ASP A 347 28.54 31.56 34.94
N PHE A 348 28.55 32.76 34.32
CA PHE A 348 28.13 32.96 32.93
C PHE A 348 28.99 32.16 31.93
N TYR A 349 30.30 32.00 32.18
CA TYR A 349 31.15 31.13 31.36
C TYR A 349 30.72 29.66 31.44
N PHE A 350 30.45 29.13 32.63
CA PHE A 350 29.99 27.74 32.76
C PHE A 350 28.59 27.53 32.17
N GLN A 351 27.70 28.51 32.31
CA GLN A 351 26.40 28.51 31.65
C GLN A 351 26.54 28.46 30.12
N SER A 352 27.31 29.38 29.53
CA SER A 352 27.54 29.44 28.08
C SER A 352 28.30 28.21 27.55
N ARG A 353 29.21 27.64 28.34
CA ARG A 353 29.87 26.37 28.01
C ARG A 353 28.87 25.21 27.97
N SER A 354 27.99 25.10 28.97
CA SER A 354 26.93 24.09 28.99
C SER A 354 26.02 24.22 27.75
N LEU A 355 25.60 25.44 27.39
CA LEU A 355 24.81 25.68 26.18
C LEU A 355 25.53 25.26 24.89
N ALA A 356 26.83 25.54 24.77
CA ALA A 356 27.61 25.12 23.60
C ALA A 356 27.79 23.60 23.51
N GLU A 357 27.89 22.90 24.65
CA GLU A 357 27.96 21.44 24.70
C GLU A 357 26.61 20.80 24.33
N THR A 358 25.48 21.37 24.79
CA THR A 358 24.14 20.94 24.39
C THR A 358 23.88 21.19 22.90
N ALA A 359 24.21 22.39 22.39
CA ALA A 359 24.03 22.71 20.97
C ALA A 359 24.84 21.78 20.04
N LEU A 360 26.01 21.30 20.48
CA LEU A 360 26.77 20.28 19.75
C LEU A 360 26.03 18.94 19.72
N SER A 361 25.44 18.52 20.83
CA SER A 361 24.61 17.32 20.90
C SER A 361 23.39 17.41 19.99
N ASP A 362 22.81 18.61 19.84
CA ASP A 362 21.67 18.85 18.96
C ASP A 362 22.04 18.75 17.47
N ILE A 363 23.28 19.10 17.09
CA ILE A 363 23.77 18.83 15.72
C ILE A 363 23.83 17.32 15.48
N TYR A 364 24.38 16.55 16.41
CA TYR A 364 24.49 15.09 16.23
C TYR A 364 23.11 14.42 16.13
N SER A 365 22.12 14.87 16.91
CA SER A 365 20.77 14.32 16.84
C SER A 365 20.06 14.70 15.52
N ALA A 366 20.22 15.95 15.05
CA ALA A 366 19.68 16.41 13.77
C ALA A 366 20.33 15.68 12.59
N GLU A 367 21.63 15.46 12.62
CA GLU A 367 22.35 14.73 11.57
C GLU A 367 21.93 13.26 11.53
N ILE A 368 21.74 12.59 12.67
CA ILE A 368 21.21 11.22 12.71
C ILE A 368 19.80 11.17 12.10
N ALA A 369 18.95 12.16 12.37
CA ALA A 369 17.62 12.25 11.79
C ALA A 369 17.67 12.41 10.26
N LEU A 370 18.55 13.28 9.75
CA LEU A 370 18.74 13.48 8.30
C LEU A 370 19.32 12.24 7.63
N ARG A 371 20.38 11.65 8.18
CA ARG A 371 20.98 10.39 7.67
C ARG A 371 19.96 9.28 7.58
N ARG A 372 19.10 9.16 8.59
CA ARG A 372 18.05 8.15 8.63
C ARG A 372 17.05 8.32 7.49
N ILE A 373 16.59 9.53 7.21
CA ILE A 373 15.63 9.74 6.12
C ILE A 373 16.29 9.60 4.74
N VAL A 374 17.56 9.97 4.60
CA VAL A 374 18.35 9.84 3.35
C VAL A 374 18.82 8.40 3.09
N GLY A 375 18.62 7.47 4.04
CA GLY A 375 18.99 6.07 3.88
C GLY A 375 20.46 5.75 4.14
N LEU A 376 21.21 6.66 4.76
CA LEU A 376 22.64 6.49 5.06
C LEU A 376 22.88 5.83 6.42
N SER A 377 24.09 5.31 6.60
CA SER A 377 24.53 4.76 7.89
C SER A 377 24.58 5.83 8.99
N VAL A 378 24.45 5.40 10.25
CA VAL A 378 24.50 6.30 11.42
C VAL A 378 25.80 7.09 11.48
N ASN A 379 26.94 6.44 11.17
CA ASN A 379 28.23 7.11 11.08
C ASN A 379 29.12 6.43 10.02
N ASP A 380 29.55 7.20 9.03
CA ASP A 380 30.50 6.86 7.96
C ASP A 380 31.89 7.49 8.17
N GLY A 381 32.05 8.34 9.19
CA GLY A 381 33.26 9.09 9.52
C GLY A 381 33.37 10.46 8.85
N ARG A 382 32.28 10.95 8.25
CA ARG A 382 32.17 12.30 7.68
C ARG A 382 31.07 13.07 8.37
N MET A 383 31.26 14.33 8.75
CA MET A 383 30.21 15.15 9.39
C MET A 383 29.46 15.95 8.33
N MET A 384 28.14 15.76 8.21
CA MET A 384 27.33 16.49 7.22
C MET A 384 27.14 17.94 7.63
N ARG A 385 27.40 18.87 6.71
CA ARG A 385 27.17 20.30 6.89
C ARG A 385 26.38 20.87 5.71
N PRO A 386 25.23 21.53 5.96
CA PRO A 386 24.48 22.21 4.90
C PRO A 386 25.30 23.32 4.26
N SER A 387 25.43 23.30 2.93
CA SER A 387 26.17 24.33 2.17
C SER A 387 25.29 25.50 1.73
N ASP A 388 23.99 25.27 1.56
CA ASP A 388 23.08 26.24 0.97
C ASP A 388 22.57 27.25 2.01
N GLU A 389 22.40 28.50 1.59
CA GLU A 389 21.86 29.55 2.45
C GLU A 389 20.35 29.73 2.22
N PRO A 390 19.56 29.94 3.29
CA PRO A 390 18.13 30.19 3.18
C PRO A 390 17.84 31.49 2.44
N THR A 391 16.74 31.52 1.70
CA THR A 391 16.32 32.72 0.98
C THR A 391 15.87 33.81 1.96
N THR A 392 16.30 35.05 1.70
CA THR A 392 15.93 36.25 2.47
C THR A 392 15.00 37.19 1.71
N ALA A 393 14.80 36.92 0.42
CA ALA A 393 13.95 37.72 -0.45
C ALA A 393 12.47 37.53 -0.09
N ALA A 394 11.69 38.60 -0.21
CA ALA A 394 10.25 38.54 0.00
C ALA A 394 9.57 37.74 -1.12
N PHE A 395 8.95 36.63 -0.73
CA PHE A 395 8.09 35.82 -1.58
C PHE A 395 6.62 36.26 -1.46
N HIS A 396 6.04 36.66 -2.59
CA HIS A 396 4.65 37.13 -2.68
C HIS A 396 3.83 36.20 -3.60
N PRO A 397 3.22 35.13 -3.05
CA PRO A 397 2.37 34.24 -3.82
C PRO A 397 1.03 34.92 -4.19
N SER A 398 0.47 34.61 -5.37
CA SER A 398 -0.90 34.99 -5.73
C SER A 398 -1.88 34.00 -5.11
N TRP A 399 -2.88 34.50 -4.38
CA TRP A 399 -3.91 33.70 -3.73
C TRP A 399 -4.70 32.87 -4.73
N GLU A 400 -5.22 33.50 -5.78
CA GLU A 400 -6.11 32.89 -6.76
C GLU A 400 -5.40 31.75 -7.49
N THR A 401 -4.18 32.01 -7.97
CA THR A 401 -3.37 31.00 -8.67
C THR A 401 -3.07 29.83 -7.75
N SER A 402 -2.64 30.11 -6.52
CA SER A 402 -2.31 29.10 -5.51
C SER A 402 -3.50 28.20 -5.16
N LEU A 403 -4.70 28.78 -5.02
CA LEU A 403 -5.90 28.02 -4.73
C LEU A 403 -6.30 27.15 -5.93
N THR A 404 -6.22 27.67 -7.15
CA THR A 404 -6.53 26.87 -8.35
C THR A 404 -5.54 25.73 -8.56
N GLU A 405 -4.25 25.95 -8.32
CA GLU A 405 -3.22 24.91 -8.33
C GLU A 405 -3.54 23.84 -7.28
N ALA A 406 -3.83 24.25 -6.04
CA ALA A 406 -4.16 23.32 -4.95
C ALA A 406 -5.40 22.45 -5.26
N LEU A 407 -6.46 23.03 -5.84
CA LEU A 407 -7.69 22.28 -6.17
C LEU A 407 -7.53 21.35 -7.38
N THR A 408 -6.56 21.61 -8.27
CA THR A 408 -6.38 20.83 -9.50
C THR A 408 -5.26 19.81 -9.41
N GLN A 409 -4.18 20.11 -8.69
CA GLN A 409 -2.97 19.29 -8.67
C GLN A 409 -2.87 18.38 -7.45
N ARG A 410 -3.53 18.71 -6.33
CA ARG A 410 -3.49 17.87 -5.11
C ARG A 410 -3.90 16.43 -5.39
N VAL A 411 -3.05 15.54 -4.95
CA VAL A 411 -3.16 14.10 -5.17
C VAL A 411 -4.35 13.50 -4.41
N GLU A 412 -4.66 14.02 -3.23
CA GLU A 412 -5.78 13.57 -2.40
C GLU A 412 -7.14 13.78 -3.09
N LEU A 413 -7.34 14.94 -3.75
CA LEU A 413 -8.53 15.21 -4.55
C LEU A 413 -8.59 14.28 -5.77
N ARG A 414 -7.44 14.02 -6.41
CA ARG A 414 -7.36 13.08 -7.53
C ARG A 414 -7.79 11.67 -7.11
N MET A 415 -7.31 11.17 -5.96
CA MET A 415 -7.72 9.89 -5.39
C MET A 415 -9.22 9.87 -5.07
N GLN A 416 -9.76 10.94 -4.49
CA GLN A 416 -11.19 11.03 -4.19
C GLN A 416 -12.05 11.03 -5.47
N LYS A 417 -11.64 11.76 -6.52
CA LYS A 417 -12.30 11.75 -7.82
C LYS A 417 -12.29 10.35 -8.46
N TRP A 418 -11.17 9.62 -8.36
CA TRP A 418 -11.10 8.21 -8.79
C TRP A 418 -12.05 7.30 -8.00
N SER A 419 -12.14 7.49 -6.69
CA SER A 419 -13.07 6.76 -5.81
C SER A 419 -14.53 7.01 -6.20
N ILE A 420 -14.90 8.27 -6.48
CA ILE A 420 -16.23 8.63 -6.99
C ILE A 420 -16.50 7.93 -8.32
N LYS A 421 -15.57 7.98 -9.27
CA LYS A 421 -15.74 7.33 -10.57
C LYS A 421 -15.94 5.82 -10.44
N SER A 422 -15.18 5.18 -9.56
CA SER A 422 -15.35 3.76 -9.21
C SER A 422 -16.74 3.46 -8.67
N LEU A 423 -17.29 4.31 -7.78
CA LEU A 423 -18.65 4.17 -7.25
C LEU A 423 -19.73 4.39 -8.33
N GLU A 424 -19.54 5.32 -9.26
CA GLU A 424 -20.46 5.55 -10.39
C GLU A 424 -20.54 4.32 -11.31
N LEU A 425 -19.39 3.71 -11.63
CA LEU A 425 -19.36 2.47 -12.41
C LEU A 425 -20.01 1.32 -11.65
N GLN A 426 -19.74 1.19 -10.34
CA GLN A 426 -20.39 0.19 -9.50
C GLN A 426 -21.91 0.38 -9.44
N LEU A 427 -22.40 1.62 -9.45
CA LEU A 427 -23.82 1.94 -9.49
C LEU A 427 -24.44 1.46 -10.81
N CYS A 428 -23.84 1.80 -11.95
CA CYS A 428 -24.30 1.35 -13.27
C CYS A 428 -24.39 -0.18 -13.35
N ALA A 429 -23.36 -0.87 -12.88
CA ALA A 429 -23.37 -2.33 -12.87
C ALA A 429 -24.37 -2.92 -11.86
N ALA A 430 -24.60 -2.28 -10.70
CA ALA A 430 -25.63 -2.71 -9.75
C ALA A 430 -27.05 -2.50 -10.30
N GLU A 431 -27.29 -1.43 -11.06
CA GLU A 431 -28.57 -1.19 -11.75
C GLU A 431 -28.85 -2.28 -12.79
N SER A 432 -27.84 -2.71 -13.55
CA SER A 432 -27.97 -3.82 -14.50
C SER A 432 -28.43 -5.13 -13.84
N LEU A 433 -28.02 -5.38 -12.59
CA LEU A 433 -28.43 -6.56 -11.81
C LEU A 433 -29.86 -6.48 -11.26
N THR A 434 -30.55 -5.33 -11.37
CA THR A 434 -31.98 -5.22 -11.03
C THR A 434 -32.88 -5.74 -12.16
N ASN A 435 -32.32 -5.97 -13.35
CA ASN A 435 -33.06 -6.53 -14.47
C ASN A 435 -33.20 -8.07 -14.33
N PRO A 436 -34.25 -8.66 -14.95
CA PRO A 436 -34.34 -10.11 -15.09
C PRO A 436 -33.19 -10.68 -15.92
N ARG A 437 -32.74 -11.89 -15.55
CA ARG A 437 -31.71 -12.61 -16.30
C ARG A 437 -32.34 -13.39 -17.45
N LEU A 438 -31.82 -13.19 -18.65
CA LEU A 438 -32.18 -13.94 -19.84
C LEU A 438 -30.88 -14.43 -20.48
N ASP A 439 -30.71 -15.76 -20.53
CA ASP A 439 -29.52 -16.38 -21.10
C ASP A 439 -29.91 -17.22 -22.32
N PHE A 440 -29.16 -17.10 -23.41
CA PHE A 440 -29.15 -18.08 -24.49
C PHE A 440 -28.24 -19.24 -24.10
N VAL A 441 -28.73 -20.48 -24.23
CA VAL A 441 -27.96 -21.70 -23.96
C VAL A 441 -28.06 -22.61 -25.16
N SER A 442 -26.91 -23.06 -25.63
CA SER A 442 -26.76 -24.05 -26.69
C SER A 442 -25.81 -25.13 -26.22
N ASP A 443 -26.18 -26.38 -26.46
CA ASP A 443 -25.25 -27.50 -26.33
C ASP A 443 -25.37 -28.45 -27.50
N VAL A 444 -24.22 -29.01 -27.89
CA VAL A 444 -24.11 -30.08 -28.88
C VAL A 444 -23.27 -31.16 -28.25
N GLN A 445 -23.80 -32.37 -28.15
CA GLN A 445 -23.12 -33.51 -27.56
C GLN A 445 -23.06 -34.70 -28.52
N ALA A 446 -21.93 -35.39 -28.55
CA ALA A 446 -21.79 -36.68 -29.19
C ALA A 446 -21.73 -37.75 -28.11
N ASN A 447 -22.71 -38.65 -28.08
CA ASN A 447 -22.77 -39.73 -27.10
C ASN A 447 -22.03 -40.96 -27.63
N GLY A 448 -21.39 -41.69 -26.72
CA GLY A 448 -20.72 -42.95 -27.00
C GLY A 448 -21.16 -44.02 -26.01
N LEU A 449 -21.33 -45.24 -26.52
CA LEU A 449 -21.50 -46.45 -25.74
C LEU A 449 -20.59 -47.54 -26.31
N GLY A 450 -19.95 -48.30 -25.44
CA GLY A 450 -19.19 -49.47 -25.86
C GLY A 450 -18.75 -50.36 -24.71
N ASP A 451 -18.46 -51.61 -25.02
CA ASP A 451 -17.94 -52.58 -24.05
C ASP A 451 -16.47 -52.27 -23.67
N GLY A 452 -15.68 -51.71 -24.60
CA GLY A 452 -14.30 -51.26 -24.38
C GLY A 452 -14.07 -49.75 -24.53
N LEU A 453 -12.98 -49.26 -23.92
CA LEU A 453 -12.54 -47.86 -24.01
C LEU A 453 -11.89 -47.54 -25.38
N LEU A 454 -10.77 -48.20 -25.72
CA LEU A 454 -10.00 -48.03 -26.96
C LEU A 454 -9.57 -49.41 -27.48
N GLY A 455 -9.69 -49.70 -28.79
CA GLY A 455 -9.21 -50.97 -29.34
C GLY A 455 -9.59 -51.27 -30.80
N SER A 456 -8.77 -52.10 -31.46
CA SER A 456 -9.00 -52.70 -32.78
C SER A 456 -9.46 -54.14 -32.60
N TYR A 457 -10.69 -54.46 -33.00
CA TYR A 457 -11.14 -55.84 -33.16
C TYR A 457 -12.15 -55.92 -34.30
N ASN A 458 -11.96 -56.91 -35.19
CA ASN A 458 -12.86 -57.34 -36.27
C ASN A 458 -14.23 -57.85 -35.73
N SER A 459 -14.89 -57.07 -34.89
CA SER A 459 -16.27 -57.29 -34.48
C SER A 459 -17.15 -56.37 -35.33
N PRO A 460 -18.12 -56.87 -36.11
CA PRO A 460 -19.03 -56.05 -36.91
C PRO A 460 -19.98 -55.17 -36.07
N ASN A 461 -19.80 -55.13 -34.75
CA ASN A 461 -20.74 -54.52 -33.82
C ASN A 461 -20.37 -53.06 -33.55
N GLN A 462 -21.33 -52.17 -33.83
CA GLN A 462 -21.26 -50.71 -33.69
C GLN A 462 -20.94 -50.22 -32.26
N PHE A 463 -21.07 -51.10 -31.25
CA PHE A 463 -20.88 -50.81 -29.83
C PHE A 463 -19.62 -51.47 -29.22
N SER A 464 -18.60 -51.77 -30.03
CA SER A 464 -17.36 -52.39 -29.53
C SER A 464 -16.46 -51.42 -28.75
N THR A 465 -16.38 -50.16 -29.17
CA THR A 465 -15.57 -49.11 -28.51
C THR A 465 -16.37 -47.82 -28.34
N VAL A 466 -16.18 -47.14 -27.20
CA VAL A 466 -16.90 -45.88 -26.90
C VAL A 466 -16.45 -44.74 -27.79
N TYR A 467 -15.13 -44.57 -27.94
CA TYR A 467 -14.61 -43.52 -28.81
C TYR A 467 -14.92 -43.83 -30.29
N GLY A 468 -15.04 -45.10 -30.67
CA GLY A 468 -15.49 -45.48 -32.02
C GLY A 468 -16.97 -45.17 -32.25
N SER A 469 -17.86 -45.53 -31.32
CA SER A 469 -19.29 -45.19 -31.44
C SER A 469 -19.53 -43.68 -31.38
N MET A 470 -18.70 -42.95 -30.65
CA MET A 470 -18.72 -41.50 -30.60
C MET A 470 -18.15 -40.84 -31.89
N ALA A 471 -17.03 -41.33 -32.42
CA ALA A 471 -16.41 -40.81 -33.64
C ALA A 471 -17.23 -41.11 -34.91
N THR A 472 -17.98 -42.22 -34.90
CA THR A 472 -18.95 -42.52 -35.98
C THR A 472 -20.18 -41.62 -35.95
N GLY A 473 -20.39 -40.84 -34.88
CA GLY A 473 -21.42 -39.79 -34.82
C GLY A 473 -22.87 -40.30 -34.85
N ASN A 474 -23.11 -41.56 -34.49
CA ASN A 474 -24.43 -42.18 -34.62
C ASN A 474 -25.44 -41.78 -33.53
N PHE A 475 -24.96 -41.17 -32.44
CA PHE A 475 -25.81 -40.72 -31.32
C PHE A 475 -25.59 -39.24 -30.97
N PRO A 476 -25.83 -38.30 -31.90
CA PRO A 476 -25.72 -36.88 -31.62
C PRO A 476 -26.93 -36.41 -30.78
N GLY A 477 -26.67 -35.53 -29.83
CA GLY A 477 -27.68 -34.76 -29.11
C GLY A 477 -27.38 -33.28 -29.28
N TRP A 478 -28.41 -32.45 -29.30
CA TRP A 478 -28.26 -31.00 -29.29
C TRP A 478 -29.43 -30.41 -28.52
N ASN A 479 -29.17 -29.35 -27.74
CA ASN A 479 -30.23 -28.54 -27.17
C ASN A 479 -29.98 -27.07 -27.50
N LEU A 480 -31.08 -26.35 -27.72
CA LEU A 480 -31.13 -24.91 -27.85
C LEU A 480 -32.23 -24.40 -26.94
N GLY A 481 -31.94 -23.39 -26.13
CA GLY A 481 -32.91 -22.86 -25.18
C GLY A 481 -32.60 -21.44 -24.75
N PHE A 482 -33.63 -20.77 -24.27
CA PHE A 482 -33.52 -19.51 -23.55
C PHE A 482 -33.90 -19.76 -22.10
N VAL A 483 -33.03 -19.39 -21.18
CA VAL A 483 -33.27 -19.51 -19.73
C VAL A 483 -33.62 -18.12 -19.21
N PHE A 484 -34.89 -17.93 -18.86
CA PHE A 484 -35.37 -16.73 -18.21
C PHE A 484 -35.48 -16.96 -16.70
N GLN A 485 -34.81 -16.11 -15.92
CA GLN A 485 -34.83 -16.16 -14.47
C GLN A 485 -35.13 -14.77 -13.90
N MET A 486 -36.20 -14.68 -13.13
CA MET A 486 -36.60 -13.46 -12.43
C MET A 486 -36.89 -13.79 -10.97
N PRO A 487 -36.03 -13.37 -10.02
CA PRO A 487 -36.40 -13.44 -8.61
C PRO A 487 -37.55 -12.47 -8.34
N LEU A 488 -38.61 -12.94 -7.69
CA LEU A 488 -39.74 -12.08 -7.34
C LEU A 488 -39.36 -11.22 -6.12
N GLY A 489 -39.34 -9.90 -6.29
CA GLY A 489 -39.21 -8.90 -5.21
C GLY A 489 -37.90 -8.10 -5.17
N PHE A 490 -36.79 -8.57 -5.78
CA PHE A 490 -35.51 -7.85 -5.94
C PHE A 490 -34.96 -7.07 -4.71
N ARG A 491 -35.35 -7.43 -3.48
CA ARG A 491 -35.01 -6.63 -2.28
C ARG A 491 -33.50 -6.47 -2.09
N ALA A 492 -32.73 -7.52 -2.35
CA ALA A 492 -31.27 -7.48 -2.24
C ALA A 492 -30.62 -6.57 -3.30
N ALA A 493 -31.06 -6.68 -4.57
CA ALA A 493 -30.55 -5.86 -5.67
C ALA A 493 -30.88 -4.37 -5.48
N HIS A 494 -32.12 -4.04 -5.11
CA HIS A 494 -32.50 -2.67 -4.80
C HIS A 494 -31.79 -2.13 -3.55
N ALA A 495 -31.60 -2.95 -2.51
CA ALA A 495 -30.82 -2.54 -1.34
C ALA A 495 -29.35 -2.27 -1.70
N GLN A 496 -28.77 -3.03 -2.64
CA GLN A 496 -27.41 -2.82 -3.13
C GLN A 496 -27.29 -1.52 -3.92
N VAL A 497 -28.19 -1.26 -4.88
CA VAL A 497 -28.25 0.03 -5.60
C VAL A 497 -28.37 1.18 -4.61
N ARG A 498 -29.32 1.10 -3.67
CA ARG A 498 -29.50 2.13 -2.65
C ARG A 498 -28.27 2.33 -1.76
N ASN A 499 -27.55 1.26 -1.42
CA ASN A 499 -26.31 1.36 -0.65
C ASN A 499 -25.23 2.12 -1.43
N ILE A 500 -25.07 1.81 -2.73
CA ILE A 500 -24.08 2.47 -3.59
C ILE A 500 -24.46 3.93 -3.84
N GLU A 501 -25.74 4.25 -4.07
CA GLU A 501 -26.23 5.63 -4.16
C GLU A 501 -25.85 6.45 -2.91
N LEU A 502 -26.05 5.89 -1.72
CA LEU A 502 -25.69 6.56 -0.46
C LEU A 502 -24.17 6.73 -0.31
N ARG A 503 -23.39 5.74 -0.76
CA ARG A 503 -21.92 5.85 -0.78
C ARG A 503 -21.45 6.92 -1.77
N LEU A 504 -22.08 7.00 -2.94
CA LEU A 504 -21.78 8.01 -3.95
C LEU A 504 -22.11 9.41 -3.45
N ALA A 505 -23.29 9.61 -2.84
CA ALA A 505 -23.67 10.87 -2.22
C ALA A 505 -22.66 11.27 -1.13
N LYS A 506 -22.33 10.34 -0.22
CA LYS A 506 -21.31 10.56 0.81
C LYS A 506 -19.93 10.92 0.22
N ALA A 507 -19.51 10.24 -0.85
CA ALA A 507 -18.21 10.49 -1.48
C ALA A 507 -18.15 11.88 -2.15
N ARG A 508 -19.26 12.36 -2.72
CA ARG A 508 -19.38 13.72 -3.26
C ARG A 508 -19.35 14.77 -2.15
N ASP A 509 -20.09 14.56 -1.06
CA ASP A 509 -20.05 15.46 0.10
C ASP A 509 -18.64 15.51 0.73
N GLN A 510 -17.95 14.37 0.76
CA GLN A 510 -16.56 14.29 1.23
C GLN A 510 -15.61 15.07 0.33
N LEU A 511 -15.77 15.01 -1.00
CA LEU A 511 -14.97 15.81 -1.93
C LEU A 511 -15.17 17.31 -1.66
N GLN A 512 -16.42 17.75 -1.49
CA GLN A 512 -16.72 19.14 -1.18
C GLN A 512 -16.09 19.59 0.16
N ALA A 513 -16.14 18.74 1.18
CA ALA A 513 -15.49 19.03 2.46
C ALA A 513 -13.96 19.13 2.33
N GLN A 514 -13.34 18.23 1.56
CA GLN A 514 -11.90 18.28 1.27
C GLN A 514 -11.51 19.58 0.54
N GLU A 515 -12.28 20.01 -0.46
CA GLU A 515 -12.02 21.27 -1.18
C GLU A 515 -12.06 22.50 -0.25
N ILE A 516 -13.00 22.52 0.71
CA ILE A 516 -13.08 23.58 1.73
C ILE A 516 -11.87 23.52 2.66
N ASP A 517 -11.51 22.34 3.17
CA ASP A 517 -10.36 22.19 4.07
C ASP A 517 -9.05 22.59 3.39
N ILE A 518 -8.87 22.24 2.12
CA ILE A 518 -7.72 22.66 1.29
C ILE A 518 -7.66 24.20 1.21
N SER A 519 -8.79 24.87 1.02
CA SER A 519 -8.82 26.34 0.99
C SER A 519 -8.37 26.96 2.32
N HIS A 520 -8.70 26.32 3.45
CA HIS A 520 -8.25 26.76 4.77
C HIS A 520 -6.76 26.51 5.00
N GLU A 521 -6.23 25.37 4.55
CA GLU A 521 -4.79 25.08 4.63
C GLU A 521 -3.97 26.09 3.83
N VAL A 522 -4.35 26.36 2.58
CA VAL A 522 -3.65 27.36 1.75
C VAL A 522 -3.76 28.75 2.39
N ALA A 523 -4.91 29.12 2.97
CA ALA A 523 -5.05 30.40 3.67
C ALA A 523 -4.12 30.48 4.89
N GLN A 524 -3.96 29.39 5.64
CA GLN A 524 -3.04 29.30 6.77
C GLN A 524 -1.59 29.43 6.31
N ASP A 525 -1.19 28.82 5.19
CA ASP A 525 0.17 28.95 4.65
C ASP A 525 0.50 30.40 4.26
N PHE A 526 -0.44 31.10 3.63
CA PHE A 526 -0.27 32.53 3.29
C PHE A 526 -0.06 33.39 4.55
N GLN A 527 -0.89 33.17 5.57
CA GLN A 527 -0.76 33.87 6.85
C GLN A 527 0.56 33.54 7.53
N ASN A 528 0.98 32.28 7.51
CA ASN A 528 2.25 31.84 8.07
C ASN A 528 3.44 32.47 7.34
N ILE A 529 3.48 32.46 6.01
CA ILE A 529 4.54 33.10 5.21
C ILE A 529 4.66 34.58 5.58
N ALA A 530 3.54 35.31 5.64
CA ALA A 530 3.52 36.73 6.00
C ALA A 530 4.02 37.00 7.43
N VAL A 531 3.57 36.20 8.41
CA VAL A 531 3.99 36.32 9.81
C VAL A 531 5.47 35.97 9.98
N GLN A 532 5.95 34.89 9.34
CA GLN A 532 7.35 34.49 9.44
C GLN A 532 8.28 35.51 8.78
N TYR A 533 7.88 36.09 7.64
CA TYR A 533 8.65 37.15 6.98
C TYR A 533 8.77 38.40 7.86
N THR A 534 7.65 38.93 8.36
CA THR A 534 7.64 40.12 9.23
C THR A 534 8.38 39.88 10.55
N THR A 535 8.29 38.67 11.10
CA THR A 535 9.05 38.26 12.28
C THR A 535 10.55 38.18 11.99
N ALA A 536 10.94 37.63 10.83
CA ALA A 536 12.34 37.58 10.40
C ALA A 536 12.93 38.97 10.23
N GLN A 537 12.19 39.90 9.61
CA GLN A 537 12.60 41.30 9.47
C GLN A 537 12.74 41.99 10.84
N THR A 538 11.78 41.78 11.75
CA THR A 538 11.82 42.36 13.09
C THR A 538 12.99 41.80 13.92
N ASN A 539 13.21 40.49 13.87
CA ASN A 539 14.32 39.84 14.56
C ASN A 539 15.68 40.24 13.97
N PHE A 540 15.77 40.48 12.65
CA PHE A 540 16.97 41.01 12.02
C PHE A 540 17.33 42.40 12.58
N ASN A 541 16.33 43.30 12.66
CA ASN A 541 16.52 44.63 13.24
C ASN A 541 16.87 44.55 14.73
N ARG A 542 16.25 43.63 15.47
CA ARG A 542 16.58 43.35 16.88
C ARG A 542 18.02 42.85 17.04
N PHE A 543 18.47 41.96 16.17
CA PHE A 543 19.84 41.44 16.18
C PHE A 543 20.85 42.56 15.92
N ARG A 544 20.63 43.41 14.91
CA ARG A 544 21.49 44.58 14.65
C ARG A 544 21.51 45.56 15.82
N ALA A 545 20.35 45.87 16.40
CA ALA A 545 20.26 46.74 17.57
C ALA A 545 20.99 46.15 18.79
N ALA A 546 20.88 44.84 19.02
CA ALA A 546 21.57 44.14 20.09
C ALA A 546 23.10 44.15 19.89
N GLN A 547 23.57 43.96 18.65
CA GLN A 547 24.99 44.05 18.30
C GLN A 547 25.55 45.45 18.57
N GLN A 548 24.84 46.51 18.14
CA GLN A 548 25.23 47.89 18.43
C GLN A 548 25.23 48.18 19.94
N ARG A 549 24.25 47.67 20.68
CA ARG A 549 24.18 47.81 22.14
C ARG A 549 25.39 47.18 22.83
N VAL A 550 25.83 46.00 22.40
CA VAL A 550 27.04 45.35 22.96
C VAL A 550 28.28 46.17 22.67
N GLN A 551 28.43 46.74 21.46
CA GLN A 551 29.56 47.61 21.13
C GLN A 551 29.61 48.86 22.00
N LEU A 552 28.47 49.52 22.22
CA LEU A 552 28.37 50.71 23.07
C LEU A 552 28.66 50.39 24.54
N PHE A 553 28.06 49.32 25.08
CA PHE A 553 28.28 48.92 26.47
C PHE A 553 29.71 48.48 26.72
N ARG A 554 30.37 47.86 25.73
CA ARG A 554 31.78 47.52 25.81
C ARG A 554 32.63 48.79 25.99
N ALA A 555 32.41 49.81 25.16
CA ALA A 555 33.12 51.08 25.27
C ALA A 555 32.85 51.80 26.62
N GLU A 556 31.60 51.77 27.11
CA GLU A 556 31.24 52.37 28.41
C GLU A 556 31.83 51.64 29.61
N VAL A 557 32.00 50.32 29.55
CA VAL A 557 32.66 49.51 30.58
C VAL A 557 34.17 49.75 30.55
N GLU A 558 34.79 49.85 29.36
CA GLU A 558 36.19 50.22 29.20
C GLU A 558 36.48 51.63 29.76
N ALA A 559 35.53 52.56 29.59
CA ALA A 559 35.58 53.91 30.17
C ALA A 559 35.19 53.96 31.68
N GLY A 560 34.77 52.85 32.28
CA GLY A 560 34.39 52.77 33.70
C GLY A 560 33.06 53.43 34.08
N THR A 561 32.19 53.73 33.10
CA THR A 561 30.89 54.41 33.34
C THR A 561 29.77 53.44 33.70
N LYS A 562 29.80 52.20 33.21
CA LYS A 562 28.81 51.16 33.51
C LYS A 562 29.41 49.94 34.19
N THR A 563 28.56 49.17 34.86
CA THR A 563 28.94 47.93 35.52
C THR A 563 29.14 46.79 34.53
N PHE A 564 30.07 45.89 34.89
CA PHE A 564 30.44 44.74 34.07
C PHE A 564 29.27 43.77 33.80
N ASP A 565 28.39 43.59 34.79
CA ASP A 565 27.16 42.79 34.70
C ASP A 565 26.26 43.21 33.52
N VAL A 566 26.12 44.52 33.26
CA VAL A 566 25.28 45.03 32.16
C VAL A 566 25.82 44.58 30.80
N LEU A 567 27.15 44.47 30.65
CA LEU A 567 27.78 43.94 29.44
C LEU A 567 27.54 42.43 29.29
N LEU A 568 27.67 41.64 30.36
CA LEU A 568 27.41 40.20 30.33
C LEU A 568 25.97 39.90 29.90
N ARG A 569 24.98 40.62 30.46
CA ARG A 569 23.57 40.49 30.05
C ARG A 569 23.35 40.91 28.61
N ALA A 570 24.06 41.94 28.14
CA ALA A 570 23.96 42.38 26.75
C ALA A 570 24.51 41.34 25.78
N LEU A 571 25.61 40.65 26.12
CA LEU A 571 26.17 39.53 25.33
C LEU A 571 25.18 38.36 25.24
N GLY A 572 24.61 37.92 26.37
CA GLY A 572 23.59 36.87 26.38
C GLY A 572 22.39 37.24 25.51
N SER A 573 21.88 38.46 25.65
CA SER A 573 20.75 38.94 24.86
C SER A 573 21.07 39.13 23.37
N GLN A 574 22.34 39.40 22.99
CA GLN A 574 22.77 39.40 21.59
C GLN A 574 22.71 37.97 21.02
N ALA A 575 23.25 36.99 21.74
CA ALA A 575 23.23 35.59 21.31
C ALA A 575 21.77 35.08 21.14
N GLU A 576 20.87 35.43 22.06
CA GLU A 576 19.44 35.12 21.92
C GLU A 576 18.80 35.80 20.69
N ALA A 577 19.13 37.06 20.42
CA ALA A 577 18.60 37.78 19.26
C ALA A 577 19.10 37.19 17.93
N GLU A 578 20.34 36.72 17.89
CA GLU A 578 20.93 36.04 16.73
C GLU A 578 20.24 34.71 16.44
N VAL A 579 20.08 33.86 17.47
CA VAL A 579 19.33 32.59 17.34
C VAL A 579 17.88 32.84 16.91
N ALA A 580 17.22 33.84 17.49
CA ALA A 580 15.86 34.20 17.11
C ALA A 580 15.74 34.60 15.64
N TYR A 581 16.70 35.36 15.10
CA TYR A 581 16.75 35.74 13.69
C TYR A 581 16.88 34.52 12.78
N PHE A 582 17.90 33.67 13.00
CA PHE A 582 18.11 32.49 12.16
C PHE A 582 16.95 31.52 12.24
N ARG A 583 16.34 31.35 13.42
CA ARG A 583 15.13 30.55 13.57
C ARG A 583 13.97 31.09 12.72
N SER A 584 13.66 32.38 12.81
CA SER A 584 12.60 32.97 11.97
C SER A 584 12.91 32.89 10.47
N LEU A 585 14.18 32.98 10.09
CA LEU A 585 14.59 32.83 8.69
C LEU A 585 14.40 31.40 8.18
N THR A 586 14.75 30.39 8.97
CA THR A 586 14.53 28.98 8.60
C THR A 586 13.04 28.63 8.59
N GLU A 587 12.25 29.13 9.54
CA GLU A 587 10.80 28.91 9.57
C GLU A 587 10.10 29.61 8.40
N TYR A 588 10.61 30.75 7.93
CA TYR A 588 10.14 31.38 6.70
C TYR A 588 10.34 30.51 5.46
N ASN A 589 11.52 29.89 5.32
CA ASN A 589 11.81 29.01 4.19
C ASN A 589 10.99 27.72 4.24
N LYS A 590 10.82 27.12 5.43
CA LYS A 590 9.90 25.99 5.63
C LYS A 590 8.45 26.34 5.32
N ALA A 591 8.01 27.58 5.59
CA ALA A 591 6.65 28.03 5.24
C ALA A 591 6.45 28.12 3.71
N ILE A 592 7.49 28.49 2.95
CA ILE A 592 7.44 28.46 1.47
C ILE A 592 7.31 27.01 0.98
N VAL A 593 8.11 26.10 1.52
CA VAL A 593 8.03 24.66 1.22
C VAL A 593 6.65 24.09 1.56
N ALA A 594 6.11 24.46 2.72
CA ALA A 594 4.77 24.05 3.15
C ALA A 594 3.69 24.50 2.15
N LEU A 595 3.78 25.72 1.61
CA LEU A 595 2.86 26.18 0.57
C LEU A 595 2.98 25.32 -0.70
N HIS A 596 4.19 25.01 -1.18
CA HIS A 596 4.37 24.15 -2.36
C HIS A 596 3.83 22.72 -2.13
N TYR A 597 4.02 22.19 -0.93
CA TYR A 597 3.43 20.92 -0.51
C TYR A 597 1.89 20.97 -0.53
N HIS A 598 1.28 21.98 0.10
CA HIS A 598 -0.17 22.18 0.14
C HIS A 598 -0.76 22.64 -1.20
N LYS A 599 0.05 23.03 -2.18
CA LYS A 599 -0.38 23.18 -3.58
C LYS A 599 -0.35 21.87 -4.36
N GLY A 600 0.48 20.91 -3.93
CA GLY A 600 0.84 19.73 -4.71
C GLY A 600 1.90 20.00 -5.79
N THR A 601 2.62 21.13 -5.73
CA THR A 601 3.65 21.53 -6.70
C THR A 601 5.08 21.28 -6.22
N LEU A 602 5.28 20.62 -5.08
CA LEU A 602 6.61 20.41 -4.52
C LEU A 602 7.52 19.56 -5.45
N LEU A 603 6.99 18.50 -6.07
CA LEU A 603 7.75 17.68 -7.02
C LEU A 603 8.32 18.50 -8.20
N PRO A 604 7.51 19.24 -8.98
CA PRO A 604 8.04 20.06 -10.06
C PRO A 604 8.87 21.26 -9.56
N TYR A 605 8.67 21.73 -8.32
CA TYR A 605 9.52 22.77 -7.72
C TYR A 605 10.95 22.26 -7.48
N ASP A 606 11.09 21.00 -7.08
CA ASP A 606 12.38 20.32 -6.84
C ASP A 606 12.95 19.61 -8.08
N ASP A 607 12.36 19.84 -9.26
CA ASP A 607 12.69 19.17 -10.53
C ASP A 607 12.60 17.63 -10.48
N VAL A 608 11.71 17.09 -9.64
CA VAL A 608 11.46 15.65 -9.49
C VAL A 608 10.24 15.23 -10.31
N TRP A 609 10.40 14.18 -11.12
CA TRP A 609 9.33 13.60 -11.93
C TRP A 609 9.18 12.11 -11.66
N LEU A 610 7.94 11.64 -11.61
CA LEU A 610 7.62 10.23 -11.48
C LEU A 610 7.38 9.63 -12.86
N ALA A 611 8.01 8.49 -13.13
CA ALA A 611 7.82 7.74 -14.36
C ALA A 611 7.74 6.24 -14.03
N GLU A 612 6.97 5.51 -14.83
CA GLU A 612 7.00 4.04 -14.80
C GLU A 612 8.37 3.55 -15.31
N SER A 613 8.85 2.44 -14.75
CA SER A 613 10.05 1.79 -15.28
C SER A 613 9.82 1.27 -16.70
N ASP A 614 10.91 1.12 -17.47
CA ASP A 614 10.85 0.49 -18.79
C ASP A 614 10.12 -0.86 -18.73
N TRP A 615 9.22 -1.08 -19.69
CA TRP A 615 8.51 -2.35 -19.77
C TRP A 615 9.48 -3.47 -20.15
N THR A 616 9.12 -4.71 -19.80
CA THR A 616 9.87 -5.87 -20.26
C THR A 616 9.87 -5.94 -21.80
N PRO A 617 10.98 -6.38 -22.44
CA PRO A 617 11.05 -6.51 -23.90
C PRO A 617 9.90 -7.35 -24.51
N GLU A 618 9.41 -8.33 -23.77
CA GLU A 618 8.27 -9.17 -24.13
C GLU A 618 6.96 -8.37 -24.19
N ALA A 619 6.73 -7.47 -23.23
CA ALA A 619 5.54 -6.62 -23.19
C ALA A 619 5.46 -5.69 -24.42
N TYR A 620 6.58 -5.16 -24.90
CA TYR A 620 6.61 -4.40 -26.15
C TYR A 620 6.24 -5.24 -27.39
N ARG A 621 6.63 -6.52 -27.41
CA ARG A 621 6.26 -7.41 -28.53
C ARG A 621 4.77 -7.77 -28.49
N ASP A 622 4.23 -8.02 -27.31
CA ASP A 622 2.82 -8.31 -27.14
C ASP A 622 1.96 -7.08 -27.42
N SER A 623 2.37 -5.89 -26.97
CA SER A 623 1.67 -4.63 -27.29
C SER A 623 1.63 -4.38 -28.81
N LEU A 624 2.74 -4.64 -29.52
CA LEU A 624 2.79 -4.58 -30.98
C LEU A 624 1.85 -5.61 -31.62
N ARG A 625 1.84 -6.86 -31.12
CA ARG A 625 0.93 -7.91 -31.61
C ARG A 625 -0.53 -7.51 -31.40
N HIS A 626 -0.88 -6.92 -30.26
CA HIS A 626 -2.22 -6.42 -29.98
C HIS A 626 -2.57 -5.20 -30.84
N ALA A 627 -1.62 -4.31 -31.11
CA ALA A 627 -1.81 -3.21 -32.04
C ALA A 627 -2.10 -3.73 -33.45
N TRP A 628 -1.31 -4.69 -33.94
CA TRP A 628 -1.57 -5.35 -35.23
C TRP A 628 -2.91 -6.07 -35.28
N ALA A 629 -3.27 -6.80 -34.20
CA ALA A 629 -4.57 -7.45 -34.10
C ALA A 629 -5.72 -6.43 -34.18
N ARG A 630 -5.58 -5.26 -33.53
CA ARG A 630 -6.54 -4.15 -33.62
C ARG A 630 -6.63 -3.57 -35.03
N THR A 631 -5.52 -3.40 -35.74
CA THR A 631 -5.54 -2.90 -37.12
C THR A 631 -6.20 -3.86 -38.12
N HIS A 632 -6.26 -5.16 -37.78
CA HIS A 632 -6.94 -6.17 -38.58
C HIS A 632 -8.35 -6.50 -38.07
N ALA A 633 -8.81 -5.85 -37.00
CA ALA A 633 -10.17 -6.02 -36.51
C ALA A 633 -11.16 -5.36 -37.47
N HIS A 634 -12.35 -5.95 -37.61
CA HIS A 634 -13.44 -5.34 -38.36
C HIS A 634 -14.13 -4.28 -37.50
N ASP A 635 -14.33 -3.08 -38.06
CA ASP A 635 -15.15 -2.05 -37.42
C ASP A 635 -16.58 -2.55 -37.27
N ALA A 636 -17.09 -2.49 -36.04
CA ALA A 636 -18.47 -2.82 -35.72
C ALA A 636 -19.23 -1.51 -35.43
N PRO A 637 -19.82 -0.85 -36.45
CA PRO A 637 -20.37 0.52 -36.33
C PRO A 637 -21.59 0.66 -35.40
N GLN A 638 -22.13 -0.47 -34.91
CA GLN A 638 -23.27 -0.53 -33.99
C GLN A 638 -22.85 -0.83 -32.55
N LEU A 639 -21.55 -0.97 -32.29
CA LEU A 639 -20.98 -1.18 -30.98
C LEU A 639 -20.07 0.01 -30.69
N ASP A 640 -20.11 0.53 -29.47
CA ASP A 640 -19.11 1.49 -29.02
C ASP A 640 -17.74 0.78 -29.00
N THR A 641 -16.93 1.06 -30.03
CA THR A 641 -15.60 0.44 -30.22
C THR A 641 -14.57 0.99 -29.24
N GLU A 642 -14.86 2.16 -28.67
CA GLU A 642 -14.03 2.84 -27.68
C GLU A 642 -14.84 3.00 -26.39
N PRO A 643 -14.27 2.66 -25.22
CA PRO A 643 -14.91 2.99 -23.97
C PRO A 643 -15.05 4.52 -23.87
N ALA A 644 -16.15 5.00 -23.28
CA ALA A 644 -16.28 6.42 -22.94
C ALA A 644 -15.03 6.88 -22.18
N GLU A 645 -14.54 8.08 -22.50
CA GLU A 645 -13.38 8.66 -21.84
C GLU A 645 -13.58 8.62 -20.32
N PHE A 646 -12.76 7.82 -19.64
CA PHE A 646 -12.79 7.69 -18.19
C PHE A 646 -11.64 8.46 -17.52
N VAL A 647 -10.69 8.94 -18.34
CA VAL A 647 -9.58 9.82 -17.97
C VAL A 647 -9.73 11.09 -18.80
N ALA A 648 -9.63 12.27 -18.18
CA ALA A 648 -9.46 13.50 -18.95
C ALA A 648 -8.13 13.44 -19.71
N GLN A 649 -8.09 13.87 -20.97
CA GLN A 649 -6.84 13.86 -21.76
C GLN A 649 -5.74 14.64 -21.01
N PRO A 650 -4.48 14.14 -20.97
CA PRO A 650 -3.38 14.73 -20.19
C PRO A 650 -3.11 16.20 -20.53
N ASP A 651 -3.42 16.61 -21.77
CA ASP A 651 -3.12 17.94 -22.30
C ASP A 651 -4.14 19.01 -21.92
N TRP A 652 -5.21 18.63 -21.22
CA TRP A 652 -6.11 19.57 -20.59
C TRP A 652 -6.21 19.19 -19.11
N HIS A 653 -5.54 19.98 -18.26
CA HIS A 653 -6.23 20.42 -17.07
C HIS A 653 -7.57 20.94 -17.58
N ALA A 654 -8.61 20.11 -17.56
CA ALA A 654 -9.97 20.59 -17.62
C ALA A 654 -10.05 21.49 -16.41
N GLN A 655 -9.71 22.77 -16.62
CA GLN A 655 -9.85 23.77 -15.61
C GLN A 655 -11.34 23.72 -15.36
N GLU A 656 -11.74 23.12 -14.24
CA GLU A 656 -12.98 23.44 -13.57
C GLU A 656 -12.85 24.89 -13.07
N SER A 657 -12.49 25.82 -13.95
CA SER A 657 -12.63 27.25 -13.79
C SER A 657 -14.05 27.61 -14.18
N ALA A 658 -15.02 26.98 -13.51
CA ALA A 658 -16.21 27.72 -13.14
C ALA A 658 -15.76 28.69 -12.05
N ALA A 659 -15.11 29.78 -12.46
CA ALA A 659 -14.95 30.93 -11.58
C ALA A 659 -16.35 31.25 -11.03
N PRO A 660 -16.55 31.37 -9.70
CA PRO A 660 -17.78 31.96 -9.21
C PRO A 660 -17.94 33.30 -9.92
N ASN A 661 -19.14 33.59 -10.44
CA ASN A 661 -19.53 34.90 -10.98
C ASN A 661 -19.49 35.96 -9.87
N GLY A 662 -18.31 36.24 -9.34
CA GLY A 662 -18.01 37.19 -8.30
C GLY A 662 -16.81 38.00 -8.75
N THR A 663 -16.98 39.32 -8.77
CA THR A 663 -15.88 40.26 -8.97
C THR A 663 -14.75 39.93 -7.99
N PRO A 664 -13.49 39.82 -8.46
CA PRO A 664 -12.34 39.67 -7.59
C PRO A 664 -12.32 40.82 -6.57
N PRO A 665 -12.01 40.57 -5.28
CA PRO A 665 -11.70 41.66 -4.38
C PRO A 665 -10.52 42.46 -4.95
N GLU A 666 -10.63 43.77 -4.87
CA GLU A 666 -9.65 44.74 -5.36
C GLU A 666 -8.24 44.38 -4.83
N PRO A 667 -7.19 44.40 -5.68
CA PRO A 667 -5.86 44.02 -5.26
C PRO A 667 -5.41 44.89 -4.08
N ALA A 668 -5.00 44.25 -2.98
CA ALA A 668 -4.44 44.94 -1.84
C ALA A 668 -3.20 45.73 -2.28
N VAL A 669 -3.24 47.04 -2.05
CA VAL A 669 -2.15 47.97 -2.33
C VAL A 669 -0.88 47.49 -1.60
N PRO A 670 0.31 47.50 -2.24
CA PRO A 670 1.55 47.13 -1.56
C PRO A 670 1.78 48.05 -0.35
N TYR A 671 1.92 47.47 0.83
CA TYR A 671 2.33 48.20 2.02
C TYR A 671 3.82 48.55 1.86
N GLU A 672 4.11 49.77 1.43
CA GLU A 672 5.46 50.34 1.55
C GLU A 672 5.80 50.41 3.04
N THR A 673 6.74 49.57 3.47
CA THR A 673 7.26 49.59 4.84
C THR A 673 8.40 50.58 4.93
N GLU A 674 8.08 51.87 5.01
CA GLU A 674 8.95 52.79 5.75
C GLU A 674 8.96 52.34 7.21
N VAL A 675 10.15 52.18 7.79
CA VAL A 675 10.31 51.88 9.21
C VAL A 675 9.91 53.14 9.98
N GLU A 676 8.62 53.33 10.23
CA GLU A 676 8.13 54.36 11.14
C GLU A 676 8.56 54.00 12.57
N LEU A 677 9.24 54.94 13.21
CA LEU A 677 9.40 54.94 14.66
C LEU A 677 8.00 54.86 15.30
N PRO A 678 7.79 54.10 16.38
CA PRO A 678 6.50 54.06 17.05
C PRO A 678 6.05 55.50 17.37
N PRO A 679 4.81 55.89 17.03
CA PRO A 679 4.35 57.24 17.26
C PRO A 679 4.49 57.59 18.75
N ARG A 680 5.02 58.79 19.04
CA ARG A 680 5.13 59.29 20.42
C ARG A 680 3.78 59.12 21.12
N PRO A 681 3.72 58.55 22.34
CA PRO A 681 2.47 58.50 23.09
C PRO A 681 1.94 59.93 23.25
N ALA A 682 0.68 60.13 22.89
CA ALA A 682 0.03 61.44 22.98
C ALA A 682 0.15 61.96 24.42
N PRO A 683 0.52 63.25 24.62
CA PRO A 683 0.57 63.81 25.96
C PRO A 683 -0.81 63.74 26.58
N ALA A 684 -0.89 63.18 27.79
CA ALA A 684 -2.12 63.15 28.57
C ALA A 684 -2.68 64.57 28.67
N ALA A 685 -3.93 64.75 28.23
CA ALA A 685 -4.64 66.01 28.38
C ALA A 685 -4.66 66.40 29.86
N LYS A 686 -4.24 67.63 30.15
CA LYS A 686 -4.26 68.22 31.49
C LYS A 686 -5.68 68.40 32.03
#